data_AF-A0A3M9YPU1-F1
#
_entry.id   AF-A0A3M9YPU1-F1
#
_cell.length_a   1.000
_cell.length_b   1.000
_cell.length_c   1.000
_cell.angle_alpha   90.00
_cell.angle_beta   90.00
_cell.angle_gamma   90.00
#
_symmetry.space_group_name_H-M   'P 1'
#
loop_
_entity.id
_entity.type
_entity.pdbx_description
1 polymer ?
#
loop_
_entity_poly.entity_id
_entity_poly.type
_entity_poly.pdbx_seq_one_letter_code
_entity_poly.pdbx_strand_id
1 'polypeptide(L)'
;MMSLEKQGGITHLQAVSEPPAQRVVSKPTPEAQKKDPRGYQVEQIRRRFSPRETTLSDGTTSLIFRIKPSDPDFPFDLDFLECDLHVPEDYPETAPVLHVKNRNIPRGFGINVERGWERIVREKRGAATLLAFTHALDKNLEVFLSEQKVETVKLTIFKDDRHETPSTPSSQSAAVALEAATLTQAPSAPQPTKRYAPDEPAYTQEQIAEAKARRAQEARQIETRMGRLSLYRRSADGIVYTLPIEPKRRPELPASLQAVKTLHMIVPLLYPLQPLRIQLNEVDSFDAEPVEELFIQKAAEQKQMNLTSHLNYLAQNLHVLAKQAQVTKQKQEAEAKAKESAAPAAAVSHTSQEKQPEGSLGDRSHVKVIPRPPEWATAADDSDSSDYSYDSDSGSDAGGAALEHDDPVAGSPATAVAADTPERGTALTFPGIELHNIELFQVSLLSITAKCARCKTFNEVTNLRDGVEQTLSCRKCAAGLAARFRAQLVHAHSSRAGFLDVAGASVGDMLPSTFIPTCAKCSTAAPGLVSIRGDATSNVCRSCHAKFTFKIPDVRFQTYTPGLLSAPAAGVVRARAEKLGLHAGDPLPSRGACAHYRKSYRWFRFSCCSRVHACDRCHDEAEDHVNEWASRMVCGWCSREQRYAVDACGFCGRSVIGRKGHGFWEGGKGTRDRALMSRKDKRKYKRVGPAKKE
;
A
#
# COMPACT_ATOMS: atom_id res chain seq x y z
N MET A 1 -15.19 -55.14 -38.57
CA MET A 1 -16.38 -55.22 -37.70
C MET A 1 -16.03 -54.61 -36.35
N MET A 2 -16.95 -53.87 -35.74
CA MET A 2 -16.97 -53.43 -34.32
C MET A 2 -15.71 -52.76 -33.70
N SER A 3 -15.78 -51.42 -33.66
CA SER A 3 -15.57 -50.53 -32.50
C SER A 3 -14.30 -50.61 -31.65
N LEU A 4 -13.52 -49.51 -31.71
CA LEU A 4 -12.83 -48.91 -30.55
C LEU A 4 -12.59 -47.42 -30.83
N GLU A 5 -13.63 -46.60 -30.67
CA GLU A 5 -13.51 -45.13 -30.73
C GLU A 5 -13.31 -44.51 -29.34
N LYS A 6 -12.68 -43.31 -29.31
CA LYS A 6 -12.69 -42.25 -28.27
C LYS A 6 -11.65 -42.29 -27.11
N GLN A 7 -10.78 -41.26 -27.17
CA GLN A 7 -10.27 -40.41 -26.06
C GLN A 7 -9.28 -41.04 -25.05
N GLY A 8 -8.20 -40.39 -24.59
CA GLY A 8 -7.65 -39.05 -24.86
C GLY A 8 -7.99 -38.00 -23.80
N GLY A 9 -7.06 -37.65 -22.89
CA GLY A 9 -7.25 -36.55 -21.93
C GLY A 9 -6.12 -36.38 -20.89
N ILE A 10 -5.67 -35.14 -20.69
CA ILE A 10 -4.59 -34.75 -19.75
C ILE A 10 -5.19 -34.35 -18.40
N THR A 11 -4.72 -34.94 -17.29
CA THR A 11 -5.24 -34.67 -15.94
C THR A 11 -4.46 -33.59 -15.18
N HIS A 12 -4.79 -32.34 -15.47
CA HIS A 12 -4.73 -31.26 -14.46
C HIS A 12 -5.86 -30.24 -14.68
N LEU A 13 -7.06 -30.75 -14.97
CA LEU A 13 -8.27 -30.06 -14.57
C LEU A 13 -8.26 -29.90 -13.04
N GLN A 14 -8.80 -28.79 -12.56
CA GLN A 14 -9.07 -28.55 -11.15
C GLN A 14 -9.83 -29.75 -10.58
N ALA A 15 -9.32 -30.34 -9.49
CA ALA A 15 -9.85 -31.58 -8.92
C ALA A 15 -11.24 -31.34 -8.32
N VAL A 16 -12.25 -31.51 -9.17
CA VAL A 16 -13.69 -31.27 -8.99
C VAL A 16 -14.06 -29.81 -8.65
N SER A 17 -15.00 -29.24 -9.42
CA SER A 17 -15.59 -27.92 -9.15
C SER A 17 -16.44 -27.89 -7.88
N GLU A 18 -16.97 -29.05 -7.48
CA GLU A 18 -17.67 -29.28 -6.21
C GLU A 18 -17.20 -30.60 -5.58
N PRO A 19 -16.95 -30.67 -4.26
CA PRO A 19 -16.46 -31.89 -3.63
C PRO A 19 -17.48 -33.04 -3.76
N PRO A 20 -17.03 -34.30 -3.87
CA PRO A 20 -17.94 -35.45 -3.98
C PRO A 20 -18.86 -35.51 -2.77
N ALA A 21 -20.18 -35.57 -3.02
CA ALA A 21 -21.22 -35.40 -2.00
C ALA A 21 -21.08 -36.34 -0.79
N GLN A 22 -20.52 -37.54 -0.99
CA GLN A 22 -20.25 -38.53 0.06
C GLN A 22 -19.21 -38.09 1.11
N ARG A 23 -18.45 -37.01 0.88
CA ARG A 23 -17.44 -36.48 1.82
C ARG A 23 -17.83 -35.13 2.44
N VAL A 24 -19.01 -34.59 2.11
CA VAL A 24 -19.53 -33.35 2.68
C VAL A 24 -20.30 -33.70 3.94
N VAL A 25 -19.63 -33.69 5.09
CA VAL A 25 -20.31 -33.76 6.39
C VAL A 25 -21.15 -32.50 6.54
N SER A 26 -22.48 -32.66 6.61
CA SER A 26 -23.38 -31.54 6.86
C SER A 26 -23.04 -30.89 8.20
N LYS A 27 -22.84 -29.58 8.20
CA LYS A 27 -22.58 -28.83 9.45
C LYS A 27 -23.76 -29.06 10.41
N PRO A 28 -23.52 -29.41 11.68
CA PRO A 28 -24.60 -29.68 12.61
C PRO A 28 -25.46 -28.42 12.78
N THR A 29 -26.77 -28.55 12.52
CA THR A 29 -27.74 -27.47 12.67
C THR A 29 -27.81 -27.03 14.14
N PRO A 30 -27.54 -25.76 14.48
CA PRO A 30 -27.60 -25.27 15.85
C PRO A 30 -28.98 -25.49 16.49
N GLU A 31 -29.03 -25.81 17.79
CA GLU A 31 -30.30 -26.04 18.49
C GLU A 31 -31.24 -24.83 18.43
N ALA A 32 -30.70 -23.61 18.45
CA ALA A 32 -31.47 -22.39 18.29
C ALA A 32 -32.25 -22.35 16.96
N GLN A 33 -31.64 -22.81 15.87
CA GLN A 33 -32.28 -22.89 14.54
C GLN A 33 -33.35 -23.99 14.48
N LYS A 34 -33.26 -25.03 15.33
CA LYS A 34 -34.30 -26.07 15.43
C LYS A 34 -35.50 -25.63 16.28
N LYS A 35 -35.29 -24.74 17.26
CA LYS A 35 -36.34 -24.22 18.14
C LYS A 35 -37.12 -23.06 17.51
N ASP A 36 -36.42 -22.14 16.85
CA ASP A 36 -37.03 -21.04 16.10
C ASP A 36 -36.25 -20.79 14.78
N PRO A 37 -36.71 -21.36 13.64
CA PRO A 37 -36.04 -21.17 12.36
C PRO A 37 -36.26 -19.78 11.77
N ARG A 38 -37.29 -19.02 12.19
CA ARG A 38 -37.60 -17.67 11.69
C ARG A 38 -36.72 -16.66 12.41
N GLY A 39 -36.82 -16.56 13.73
CA GLY A 39 -36.05 -15.61 14.54
C GLY A 39 -34.55 -15.82 14.40
N TYR A 40 -34.07 -17.07 14.33
CA TYR A 40 -32.66 -17.35 14.08
C TYR A 40 -32.15 -16.77 12.74
N GLN A 41 -32.94 -16.84 11.68
CA GLN A 41 -32.55 -16.33 10.36
C GLN A 41 -32.72 -14.82 10.21
N VAL A 42 -33.76 -14.25 10.82
CA VAL A 42 -33.91 -12.79 10.93
C VAL A 42 -32.74 -12.21 11.71
N GLU A 43 -32.33 -12.83 12.81
CA GLU A 43 -31.15 -12.44 13.59
C GLU A 43 -29.83 -12.56 12.80
N GLN A 44 -29.69 -13.54 11.90
CA GLN A 44 -28.54 -13.61 10.98
C GLN A 44 -28.50 -12.42 10.00
N ILE A 45 -29.64 -12.01 9.44
CA ILE A 45 -29.73 -10.80 8.61
C ILE A 45 -29.46 -9.56 9.48
N ARG A 46 -29.99 -9.50 10.71
CA ARG A 46 -29.78 -8.42 11.66
C ARG A 46 -28.30 -8.17 11.94
N ARG A 47 -27.54 -9.23 12.24
CA ARG A 47 -26.09 -9.16 12.50
C ARG A 47 -25.23 -8.84 11.29
N ARG A 48 -25.64 -9.26 10.09
CA ARG A 48 -24.82 -9.08 8.87
C ARG A 48 -25.03 -7.72 8.19
N PHE A 49 -26.24 -7.18 8.25
CA PHE A 49 -26.63 -6.01 7.46
C PHE A 49 -27.19 -4.83 8.28
N SER A 50 -27.40 -4.99 9.59
CA SER A 50 -27.97 -3.96 10.48
C SER A 50 -29.21 -3.26 9.88
N PRO A 51 -30.24 -4.03 9.47
CA PRO A 51 -31.42 -3.51 8.78
C PRO A 51 -32.22 -2.55 9.67
N ARG A 52 -32.94 -1.62 9.03
CA ARG A 52 -34.07 -0.95 9.68
C ARG A 52 -35.26 -1.90 9.65
N GLU A 53 -35.69 -2.31 10.83
CA GLU A 53 -36.81 -3.24 11.03
C GLU A 53 -38.11 -2.46 11.23
N THR A 54 -39.20 -2.94 10.64
CA THR A 54 -40.56 -2.40 10.84
C THR A 54 -41.56 -3.53 10.70
N THR A 55 -42.44 -3.71 11.69
CA THR A 55 -43.55 -4.66 11.60
C THR A 55 -44.71 -4.00 10.88
N LEU A 56 -45.16 -4.62 9.79
CA LEU A 56 -46.37 -4.25 9.07
C LEU A 56 -47.61 -4.70 9.86
N SER A 57 -48.79 -4.19 9.50
CA SER A 57 -50.08 -4.54 10.12
C SER A 57 -50.37 -6.05 10.09
N ASP A 58 -49.80 -6.75 9.11
CA ASP A 58 -50.15 -8.12 8.75
C ASP A 58 -49.12 -9.12 9.35
N GLY A 59 -48.54 -8.82 10.51
CA GLY A 59 -47.52 -9.63 11.21
C GLY A 59 -46.15 -9.73 10.51
N THR A 60 -46.05 -9.22 9.28
CA THR A 60 -44.87 -9.33 8.42
C THR A 60 -43.75 -8.38 8.86
N THR A 61 -42.54 -8.90 9.00
CA THR A 61 -41.34 -8.14 9.36
C THR A 61 -40.68 -7.58 8.09
N SER A 62 -40.73 -6.26 7.89
CA SER A 62 -39.94 -5.56 6.87
C SER A 62 -38.53 -5.28 7.40
N LEU A 63 -37.52 -5.64 6.62
CA LEU A 63 -36.10 -5.47 6.91
C LEU A 63 -35.47 -4.68 5.76
N ILE A 64 -35.24 -3.38 5.97
CA ILE A 64 -34.63 -2.51 4.95
C ILE A 64 -33.12 -2.45 5.16
N PHE A 65 -32.35 -2.95 4.19
CA PHE A 65 -30.88 -2.96 4.22
C PHE A 65 -30.26 -2.74 2.85
N ARG A 66 -28.92 -2.59 2.81
CA ARG A 66 -28.16 -2.32 1.60
C ARG A 66 -27.21 -3.47 1.30
N ILE A 67 -27.30 -4.01 0.10
CA ILE A 67 -26.37 -5.00 -0.44
C ILE A 67 -25.40 -4.27 -1.37
N LYS A 68 -24.10 -4.41 -1.15
CA LYS A 68 -23.08 -3.95 -2.09
C LYS A 68 -22.76 -5.10 -3.04
N PRO A 69 -22.73 -4.91 -4.38
CA PRO A 69 -22.30 -5.95 -5.31
C PRO A 69 -20.92 -6.51 -4.91
N SER A 70 -20.83 -7.84 -4.78
CA SER A 70 -19.56 -8.51 -4.43
C SER A 70 -18.57 -8.63 -5.59
N ASP A 71 -19.02 -8.40 -6.83
CA ASP A 71 -18.17 -8.50 -8.02
C ASP A 71 -17.29 -7.23 -8.21
N PRO A 72 -15.95 -7.35 -8.29
CA PRO A 72 -15.07 -6.20 -8.53
C PRO A 72 -15.16 -5.63 -9.94
N ASP A 73 -15.63 -6.40 -10.92
CA ASP A 73 -15.76 -6.02 -12.34
C ASP A 73 -17.23 -5.75 -12.73
N PHE A 74 -18.09 -5.45 -11.75
CA PHE A 74 -19.54 -5.24 -11.94
C PHE A 74 -19.84 -4.13 -12.97
N PRO A 75 -20.53 -4.42 -14.09
CA PRO A 75 -20.58 -3.52 -15.25
C PRO A 75 -21.58 -2.36 -15.16
N PHE A 76 -22.31 -2.22 -14.05
CA PHE A 76 -23.34 -1.18 -13.85
C PHE A 76 -22.96 -0.23 -12.71
N ASP A 77 -23.22 1.07 -12.89
CA ASP A 77 -23.02 2.11 -11.85
C ASP A 77 -24.02 1.96 -10.68
N LEU A 78 -23.77 0.99 -9.80
CA LEU A 78 -24.60 0.69 -8.63
C LEU A 78 -23.75 0.53 -7.36
N ASP A 79 -23.62 1.61 -6.58
CA ASP A 79 -22.89 1.60 -5.30
C ASP A 79 -23.47 0.60 -4.29
N PHE A 80 -24.80 0.46 -4.26
CA PHE A 80 -25.55 -0.47 -3.42
C PHE A 80 -26.99 -0.68 -3.91
N LEU A 81 -27.50 -1.89 -3.72
CA LEU A 81 -28.91 -2.25 -3.85
C LEU A 81 -29.61 -2.11 -2.48
N GLU A 82 -30.45 -1.09 -2.33
CA GLU A 82 -31.32 -0.87 -1.18
C GLU A 82 -32.55 -1.79 -1.30
N CYS A 83 -32.51 -2.87 -0.52
CA CYS A 83 -33.49 -3.92 -0.46
C CYS A 83 -34.45 -3.70 0.71
N ASP A 84 -35.73 -3.94 0.49
CA ASP A 84 -36.73 -4.13 1.54
C ASP A 84 -37.19 -5.58 1.50
N LEU A 85 -36.73 -6.38 2.47
CA LEU A 85 -37.04 -7.80 2.60
C LEU A 85 -38.22 -7.97 3.55
N HIS A 86 -39.34 -8.48 3.05
CA HIS A 86 -40.54 -8.78 3.83
C HIS A 86 -40.53 -10.26 4.20
N VAL A 87 -40.44 -10.54 5.51
CA VAL A 87 -40.44 -11.89 6.07
C VAL A 87 -41.77 -12.12 6.80
N PRO A 88 -42.68 -12.98 6.26
CA PRO A 88 -43.96 -13.29 6.88
C PRO A 88 -43.84 -13.91 8.27
N GLU A 89 -44.95 -13.91 9.02
CA GLU A 89 -45.07 -14.62 10.30
C GLU A 89 -44.80 -16.12 10.13
N ASP A 90 -45.43 -16.73 9.12
CA ASP A 90 -45.37 -18.16 8.79
C ASP A 90 -44.10 -18.57 8.02
N TYR A 91 -43.06 -17.73 7.98
CA TYR A 91 -41.77 -18.13 7.40
C TYR A 91 -41.16 -19.25 8.24
N PRO A 92 -40.76 -20.42 7.69
CA PRO A 92 -40.39 -20.65 6.29
C PRO A 92 -41.43 -21.29 5.36
N GLU A 93 -42.68 -21.49 5.80
CA GLU A 93 -43.74 -22.05 4.94
C GLU A 93 -44.12 -21.07 3.83
N THR A 94 -44.39 -19.81 4.21
CA THR A 94 -44.63 -18.69 3.28
C THR A 94 -43.31 -18.06 2.83
N ALA A 95 -43.20 -17.79 1.53
CA ALA A 95 -41.98 -17.27 0.91
C ALA A 95 -41.72 -15.78 1.25
N PRO A 96 -40.46 -15.38 1.52
CA PRO A 96 -40.13 -13.98 1.76
C PRO A 96 -40.06 -13.19 0.44
N VAL A 97 -40.59 -11.96 0.45
CA VAL A 97 -40.65 -11.07 -0.73
C VAL A 97 -39.57 -9.99 -0.62
N LEU A 98 -39.00 -9.57 -1.74
CA LEU A 98 -37.98 -8.53 -1.81
C LEU A 98 -38.46 -7.40 -2.71
N HIS A 99 -38.37 -6.16 -2.24
CA HIS A 99 -38.63 -4.97 -3.03
C HIS A 99 -37.38 -4.09 -3.18
N VAL A 100 -37.17 -3.54 -4.36
CA VAL A 100 -36.02 -2.67 -4.67
C VAL A 100 -36.41 -1.20 -4.48
N LYS A 101 -35.81 -0.52 -3.50
CA LYS A 101 -36.11 0.89 -3.17
C LYS A 101 -35.17 1.91 -3.83
N ASN A 102 -34.19 1.46 -4.61
CA ASN A 102 -33.25 2.31 -5.34
C ASN A 102 -33.93 3.32 -6.27
N ARG A 103 -33.68 4.61 -6.02
CA ARG A 103 -34.12 5.71 -6.90
C ARG A 103 -33.23 5.92 -8.13
N ASN A 104 -32.02 5.34 -8.12
CA ASN A 104 -31.04 5.39 -9.21
C ASN A 104 -31.21 4.28 -10.25
N ILE A 105 -32.04 3.27 -9.99
CA ILE A 105 -32.35 2.18 -10.93
C ILE A 105 -33.71 2.50 -11.59
N PRO A 106 -33.82 2.52 -12.94
CA PRO A 106 -35.12 2.63 -13.61
C PRO A 106 -36.03 1.47 -13.22
N ARG A 107 -37.31 1.73 -12.90
CA ARG A 107 -38.21 0.76 -12.27
C ARG A 107 -38.30 -0.59 -13.00
N GLY A 108 -38.21 -0.61 -14.33
CA GLY A 108 -38.16 -1.83 -15.14
C GLY A 108 -37.03 -2.80 -14.77
N PHE A 109 -35.83 -2.30 -14.43
CA PHE A 109 -34.71 -3.13 -13.96
C PHE A 109 -34.88 -3.56 -12.50
N GLY A 110 -35.49 -2.71 -11.66
CA GLY A 110 -35.88 -3.09 -10.30
C GLY A 110 -36.82 -4.30 -10.32
N ILE A 111 -37.82 -4.31 -11.20
CA ILE A 111 -38.75 -5.44 -11.39
C ILE A 111 -38.03 -6.72 -11.84
N ASN A 112 -36.98 -6.63 -12.66
CA ASN A 112 -36.18 -7.81 -13.04
C ASN A 112 -35.44 -8.41 -11.84
N VAL A 113 -34.90 -7.58 -10.94
CA VAL A 113 -34.28 -8.02 -9.69
C VAL A 113 -35.30 -8.62 -8.71
N GLU A 114 -36.50 -8.03 -8.59
CA GLU A 114 -37.61 -8.58 -7.79
C GLU A 114 -38.05 -9.97 -8.32
N ARG A 115 -38.19 -10.13 -9.65
CA ARG A 115 -38.46 -11.43 -10.30
C ARG A 115 -37.31 -12.43 -10.16
N GLY A 116 -36.06 -11.95 -10.17
CA GLY A 116 -34.87 -12.75 -9.93
C GLY A 116 -34.83 -13.32 -8.52
N TRP A 117 -35.23 -12.52 -7.52
CA TRP A 117 -35.40 -12.97 -6.13
C TRP A 117 -36.45 -14.08 -6.01
N GLU A 118 -37.64 -13.91 -6.59
CA GLU A 118 -38.66 -14.95 -6.59
C GLU A 118 -38.17 -16.27 -7.23
N ARG A 119 -37.41 -16.17 -8.33
CA ARG A 119 -36.80 -17.31 -9.03
C ARG A 119 -35.88 -18.09 -8.08
N ILE A 120 -34.96 -17.38 -7.41
CA ILE A 120 -34.02 -17.92 -6.42
C ILE A 120 -34.74 -18.59 -5.24
N VAL A 121 -35.78 -17.96 -4.69
CA VAL A 121 -36.55 -18.49 -3.56
C VAL A 121 -37.34 -19.74 -3.97
N ARG A 122 -37.90 -19.76 -5.18
CA ARG A 122 -38.66 -20.90 -5.73
C ARG A 122 -37.77 -22.11 -6.00
N GLU A 123 -36.59 -21.92 -6.59
CA GLU A 123 -35.62 -22.98 -6.88
C GLU A 123 -35.03 -23.64 -5.62
N LYS A 124 -34.89 -22.88 -4.52
CA LYS A 124 -34.22 -23.33 -3.30
C LYS A 124 -35.15 -23.38 -2.07
N ARG A 125 -36.47 -23.46 -2.30
CA ARG A 125 -37.49 -23.52 -1.25
C ARG A 125 -37.24 -24.70 -0.30
N GLY A 126 -37.24 -24.44 1.01
CA GLY A 126 -37.01 -25.44 2.06
C GLY A 126 -35.54 -25.88 2.27
N ALA A 127 -34.62 -25.60 1.34
CA ALA A 127 -33.21 -26.01 1.44
C ALA A 127 -32.24 -24.88 1.80
N ALA A 128 -32.63 -23.62 1.58
CA ALA A 128 -31.77 -22.44 1.76
C ALA A 128 -32.31 -21.46 2.81
N THR A 129 -31.39 -20.75 3.48
CA THR A 129 -31.71 -19.70 4.47
C THR A 129 -31.86 -18.31 3.83
N LEU A 130 -32.45 -17.35 4.54
CA LEU A 130 -32.50 -15.93 4.14
C LEU A 130 -31.12 -15.37 3.73
N LEU A 131 -30.06 -15.77 4.45
CA LEU A 131 -28.68 -15.37 4.16
C LEU A 131 -28.14 -16.04 2.88
N ALA A 132 -28.57 -17.27 2.58
CA ALA A 132 -28.24 -17.94 1.33
C ALA A 132 -29.01 -17.36 0.12
N PHE A 133 -30.26 -16.94 0.29
CA PHE A 133 -31.03 -16.23 -0.75
C PHE A 133 -30.39 -14.86 -1.08
N THR A 134 -30.03 -14.06 -0.07
CA THR A 134 -29.34 -12.76 -0.28
C THR A 134 -27.97 -12.91 -0.94
N HIS A 135 -27.19 -13.95 -0.60
CA HIS A 135 -25.94 -14.24 -1.31
C HIS A 135 -26.16 -14.73 -2.75
N ALA A 136 -27.24 -15.48 -3.01
CA ALA A 136 -27.59 -15.91 -4.36
C ALA A 136 -28.12 -14.74 -5.22
N LEU A 137 -28.78 -13.75 -4.62
CA LEU A 137 -29.20 -12.52 -5.29
C LEU A 137 -27.98 -11.71 -5.76
N ASP A 138 -27.05 -11.44 -4.84
CA ASP A 138 -25.80 -10.71 -5.10
C ASP A 138 -24.99 -11.34 -6.24
N LYS A 139 -24.78 -12.68 -6.21
CA LYS A 139 -24.05 -13.40 -7.26
C LYS A 139 -24.70 -13.33 -8.65
N ASN A 140 -26.03 -13.18 -8.74
CA ASN A 140 -26.76 -13.15 -10.01
C ASN A 140 -27.24 -11.73 -10.40
N LEU A 141 -26.83 -10.70 -9.66
CA LEU A 141 -27.34 -9.35 -9.83
C LEU A 141 -27.02 -8.75 -11.21
N GLU A 142 -25.86 -9.07 -11.77
CA GLU A 142 -25.48 -8.69 -13.14
C GLU A 142 -26.44 -9.27 -14.20
N VAL A 143 -26.83 -10.53 -14.02
CA VAL A 143 -27.77 -11.21 -14.94
C VAL A 143 -29.14 -10.53 -14.90
N PHE A 144 -29.65 -10.21 -13.71
CA PHE A 144 -30.95 -9.55 -13.58
C PHE A 144 -30.96 -8.09 -14.08
N LEU A 145 -29.83 -7.38 -14.01
CA LEU A 145 -29.70 -6.02 -14.55
C LEU A 145 -29.40 -5.98 -16.06
N SER A 146 -28.95 -7.09 -16.65
CA SER A 146 -28.75 -7.22 -18.11
C SER A 146 -29.98 -7.79 -18.85
N GLU A 147 -30.96 -8.37 -18.15
CA GLU A 147 -32.29 -8.69 -18.71
C GLU A 147 -32.97 -7.40 -19.25
N GLN A 148 -33.73 -7.51 -20.35
CA GLN A 148 -34.39 -6.36 -20.99
C GLN A 148 -35.31 -5.60 -20.01
N LYS A 149 -35.30 -4.26 -20.10
CA LYS A 149 -36.14 -3.40 -19.26
C LYS A 149 -37.62 -3.76 -19.42
N VAL A 150 -38.33 -4.00 -18.32
CA VAL A 150 -39.80 -4.06 -18.34
C VAL A 150 -40.36 -2.65 -18.57
N GLU A 151 -41.25 -2.50 -19.54
CA GLU A 151 -41.84 -1.19 -19.86
C GLU A 151 -42.79 -0.72 -18.76
N THR A 152 -42.46 0.40 -18.12
CA THR A 152 -43.28 1.03 -17.09
C THR A 152 -43.91 2.31 -17.64
N VAL A 153 -45.22 2.31 -17.84
CA VAL A 153 -45.97 3.47 -18.37
C VAL A 153 -45.92 4.62 -17.34
N LYS A 154 -45.27 5.73 -17.71
CA LYS A 154 -45.09 6.90 -16.84
C LYS A 154 -46.09 7.99 -17.19
N LEU A 155 -47.18 8.07 -16.42
CA LEU A 155 -48.15 9.17 -16.50
C LEU A 155 -47.58 10.43 -15.82
N THR A 156 -47.41 11.52 -16.57
CA THR A 156 -47.00 12.84 -16.03
C THR A 156 -47.93 13.93 -16.51
N ILE A 157 -48.59 14.60 -15.56
CA ILE A 157 -49.38 15.81 -15.78
C ILE A 157 -48.41 17.00 -15.78
N PHE A 158 -48.45 17.83 -16.83
CA PHE A 158 -47.65 19.05 -16.93
C PHE A 158 -48.47 20.28 -16.56
N LYS A 159 -47.81 21.30 -15.98
CA LYS A 159 -48.34 22.66 -15.85
C LYS A 159 -47.30 23.64 -16.40
N ASP A 160 -47.76 24.51 -17.29
CA ASP A 160 -46.98 25.51 -18.04
C ASP A 160 -46.80 26.79 -17.21
N ASP A 161 -45.68 27.51 -17.42
CA ASP A 161 -45.54 28.96 -17.22
C ASP A 161 -44.24 29.45 -17.91
N ARG A 162 -44.30 30.62 -18.54
CA ARG A 162 -43.34 31.13 -19.56
C ARG A 162 -42.70 32.49 -19.18
N HIS A 163 -41.83 33.00 -20.07
CA HIS A 163 -41.05 34.28 -20.08
C HIS A 163 -39.61 34.19 -19.51
N GLU A 164 -38.56 34.75 -20.14
CA GLU A 164 -38.37 35.25 -21.51
C GLU A 164 -36.86 35.35 -21.88
N THR A 165 -36.52 35.65 -23.13
CA THR A 165 -35.15 35.66 -23.74
C THR A 165 -34.83 37.04 -24.36
N PRO A 166 -33.74 37.27 -25.14
CA PRO A 166 -32.29 37.04 -24.93
C PRO A 166 -31.42 38.28 -25.28
N SER A 167 -30.07 38.19 -25.18
CA SER A 167 -29.14 38.80 -26.16
C SER A 167 -27.67 38.31 -26.05
N THR A 168 -26.95 38.40 -27.17
CA THR A 168 -25.55 38.00 -27.48
C THR A 168 -25.14 38.73 -28.78
N PRO A 169 -23.92 38.60 -29.37
CA PRO A 169 -22.55 38.38 -28.85
C PRO A 169 -21.48 39.34 -29.48
N SER A 170 -20.21 39.26 -29.04
CA SER A 170 -18.99 39.57 -29.83
C SER A 170 -17.78 38.97 -29.08
N SER A 171 -16.81 38.20 -29.60
CA SER A 171 -16.10 38.06 -30.89
C SER A 171 -14.78 38.87 -31.01
N GLN A 172 -13.69 38.12 -31.27
CA GLN A 172 -12.33 38.54 -31.72
C GLN A 172 -11.37 39.20 -30.68
N SER A 173 -10.02 39.07 -30.74
CA SER A 173 -9.17 38.04 -31.40
C SER A 173 -7.65 38.12 -31.03
N ALA A 174 -6.99 36.95 -30.94
CA ALA A 174 -5.60 36.65 -31.34
C ALA A 174 -4.36 37.18 -30.57
N ALA A 175 -3.26 36.43 -30.75
CA ALA A 175 -1.96 36.46 -30.07
C ALA A 175 -0.92 37.47 -30.60
N VAL A 176 0.23 37.61 -29.92
CA VAL A 176 1.61 37.26 -30.37
C VAL A 176 2.62 37.50 -29.21
N ALA A 177 3.83 36.93 -29.29
CA ALA A 177 4.83 36.79 -28.20
C ALA A 177 6.17 37.53 -28.47
N LEU A 178 7.10 37.48 -27.48
CA LEU A 178 8.60 37.62 -27.46
C LEU A 178 9.01 38.31 -26.12
N GLU A 179 9.81 37.72 -25.21
CA GLU A 179 11.29 37.56 -25.18
C GLU A 179 12.07 38.90 -25.05
N ALA A 180 13.12 39.10 -24.22
CA ALA A 180 13.84 38.21 -23.28
C ALA A 180 14.65 38.94 -22.16
N ALA A 181 14.99 38.19 -21.09
CA ALA A 181 16.19 38.19 -20.22
C ALA A 181 16.88 39.46 -19.64
N THR A 182 17.16 39.44 -18.31
CA THR A 182 18.52 39.69 -17.76
C THR A 182 18.74 38.99 -16.40
N LEU A 183 20.01 38.86 -15.96
CA LEU A 183 20.51 37.93 -14.92
C LEU A 183 20.78 38.56 -13.54
N THR A 184 20.76 37.76 -12.47
CA THR A 184 21.70 37.88 -11.32
C THR A 184 21.85 36.54 -10.58
N GLN A 185 22.97 36.30 -9.89
CA GLN A 185 23.40 34.98 -9.38
C GLN A 185 23.41 34.85 -7.85
N ALA A 186 23.03 33.66 -7.36
CA ALA A 186 23.49 32.91 -6.15
C ALA A 186 23.45 33.59 -4.75
N PRO A 187 23.15 32.83 -3.67
CA PRO A 187 24.09 31.84 -3.12
C PRO A 187 23.51 30.42 -2.94
N SER A 188 24.40 29.49 -2.60
CA SER A 188 24.17 28.04 -2.56
C SER A 188 23.29 27.54 -1.40
N ALA A 189 22.25 26.78 -1.72
CA ALA A 189 21.51 25.91 -0.80
C ALA A 189 21.89 24.42 -1.05
N PRO A 190 21.71 23.50 -0.08
CA PRO A 190 22.13 22.10 -0.23
C PRO A 190 21.46 21.40 -1.42
N GLN A 191 22.21 20.51 -2.09
CA GLN A 191 21.75 19.84 -3.30
C GLN A 191 20.49 19.00 -3.01
N PRO A 192 19.34 19.27 -3.67
CA PRO A 192 18.24 18.33 -3.65
C PRO A 192 18.69 17.05 -4.37
N THR A 193 18.46 15.91 -3.73
CA THR A 193 18.66 14.59 -4.35
C THR A 193 17.88 14.55 -5.67
N LYS A 194 18.58 14.20 -6.76
CA LYS A 194 18.04 14.31 -8.12
C LYS A 194 16.77 13.48 -8.25
N ARG A 195 15.61 14.14 -8.32
CA ARG A 195 14.36 13.53 -8.81
C ARG A 195 14.63 13.01 -10.21
N TYR A 196 14.43 11.71 -10.42
CA TYR A 196 14.67 11.06 -11.70
C TYR A 196 13.61 11.51 -12.72
N ALA A 197 13.98 12.48 -13.55
CA ALA A 197 13.36 12.68 -14.84
C ALA A 197 14.22 11.94 -15.88
N PRO A 198 13.71 10.91 -16.57
CA PRO A 198 14.43 10.32 -17.68
C PRO A 198 14.49 11.30 -18.86
N ASP A 199 15.69 11.49 -19.41
CA ASP A 199 15.87 12.09 -20.73
C ASP A 199 15.38 11.08 -21.79
N GLU A 200 14.06 11.06 -22.04
CA GLU A 200 13.48 10.22 -23.09
C GLU A 200 13.85 10.76 -24.47
N PRO A 201 14.37 9.93 -25.41
CA PRO A 201 14.44 10.32 -26.81
C PRO A 201 13.01 10.46 -27.33
N ALA A 202 12.61 11.69 -27.68
CA ALA A 202 11.26 12.00 -28.15
C ALA A 202 10.98 11.34 -29.52
N TYR A 203 10.39 10.14 -29.49
CA TYR A 203 9.96 9.43 -30.70
C TYR A 203 8.80 10.16 -31.39
N THR A 204 8.81 10.18 -32.73
CA THR A 204 7.70 10.76 -33.49
C THR A 204 6.45 9.87 -33.41
N GLN A 205 5.27 10.45 -33.61
CA GLN A 205 4.01 9.71 -33.60
C GLN A 205 3.98 8.61 -34.68
N GLU A 206 4.64 8.85 -35.82
CA GLU A 206 4.81 7.90 -36.92
C GLU A 206 5.67 6.70 -36.51
N GLN A 207 6.85 6.94 -35.90
CA GLN A 207 7.72 5.88 -35.37
C GLN A 207 7.00 5.00 -34.34
N ILE A 208 6.20 5.62 -33.46
CA ILE A 208 5.38 4.90 -32.46
C ILE A 208 4.30 4.05 -33.15
N ALA A 209 3.69 4.53 -34.22
CA ALA A 209 2.67 3.80 -34.98
C ALA A 209 3.27 2.60 -35.74
N GLU A 210 4.40 2.80 -36.41
CA GLU A 210 5.13 1.73 -37.12
C GLU A 210 5.58 0.63 -36.15
N ALA A 211 6.17 1.01 -35.01
CA ALA A 211 6.58 0.07 -33.97
C ALA A 211 5.40 -0.77 -33.46
N LYS A 212 4.27 -0.13 -33.13
CA LYS A 212 3.05 -0.84 -32.70
C LYS A 212 2.52 -1.80 -33.77
N ALA A 213 2.53 -1.39 -35.05
CA ALA A 213 2.11 -2.24 -36.16
C ALA A 213 3.02 -3.47 -36.32
N ARG A 214 4.34 -3.27 -36.34
CA ARG A 214 5.34 -4.36 -36.42
C ARG A 214 5.23 -5.31 -35.24
N ARG A 215 5.14 -4.79 -34.01
CA ARG A 215 4.92 -5.59 -32.79
C ARG A 215 3.67 -6.47 -32.89
N ALA A 216 2.56 -5.92 -33.39
CA ALA A 216 1.31 -6.66 -33.54
C ALA A 216 1.41 -7.80 -34.57
N GLN A 217 2.12 -7.58 -35.69
CA GLN A 217 2.38 -8.62 -36.69
C GLN A 217 3.26 -9.75 -36.14
N GLU A 218 4.38 -9.41 -35.50
CA GLU A 218 5.34 -10.41 -34.98
C GLU A 218 4.80 -11.17 -33.77
N ALA A 219 4.02 -10.53 -32.89
CA ALA A 219 3.33 -11.21 -31.79
C ALA A 219 2.30 -12.24 -32.30
N ARG A 220 1.49 -11.87 -33.31
CA ARG A 220 0.57 -12.81 -33.98
C ARG A 220 1.31 -13.98 -34.63
N GLN A 221 2.49 -13.74 -35.21
CA GLN A 221 3.32 -14.81 -35.77
C GLN A 221 3.80 -15.79 -34.69
N ILE A 222 4.24 -15.31 -33.53
CA ILE A 222 4.59 -16.16 -32.38
C ILE A 222 3.37 -16.94 -31.89
N GLU A 223 2.24 -16.29 -31.68
CA GLU A 223 1.00 -16.93 -31.23
C GLU A 223 0.56 -18.06 -32.19
N THR A 224 0.63 -17.81 -33.49
CA THR A 224 0.21 -18.77 -34.52
C THR A 224 1.16 -19.98 -34.60
N ARG A 225 2.47 -19.77 -34.47
CA ARG A 225 3.48 -20.83 -34.60
C ARG A 225 3.70 -21.62 -33.30
N MET A 226 3.64 -20.94 -32.15
CA MET A 226 3.99 -21.52 -30.85
C MET A 226 2.77 -21.87 -29.99
N GLY A 227 1.59 -21.32 -30.27
CA GLY A 227 0.37 -21.51 -29.46
C GLY A 227 -0.14 -22.95 -29.38
N ARG A 228 0.34 -23.86 -30.23
CA ARG A 228 0.04 -25.30 -30.20
C ARG A 228 1.03 -26.13 -29.35
N LEU A 229 2.10 -25.52 -28.83
CA LEU A 229 3.13 -26.20 -28.05
C LEU A 229 2.75 -26.24 -26.57
N SER A 230 2.95 -27.38 -25.91
CA SER A 230 2.50 -27.63 -24.53
C SER A 230 3.11 -26.74 -23.45
N LEU A 231 4.24 -26.09 -23.72
CA LEU A 231 4.93 -25.17 -22.81
C LEU A 231 4.74 -23.68 -23.18
N TYR A 232 3.91 -23.38 -24.18
CA TYR A 232 3.59 -22.01 -24.56
C TYR A 232 2.63 -21.35 -23.56
N ARG A 233 2.89 -20.09 -23.19
CA ARG A 233 1.95 -19.28 -22.40
C ARG A 233 2.05 -17.81 -22.76
N ARG A 234 0.92 -17.11 -22.82
CA ARG A 234 0.86 -15.64 -22.95
C ARG A 234 0.44 -15.02 -21.62
N SER A 235 1.13 -13.95 -21.20
CA SER A 235 0.67 -13.10 -20.09
C SER A 235 -0.57 -12.29 -20.49
N ALA A 236 -1.42 -11.93 -19.51
CA ALA A 236 -2.62 -11.13 -19.76
C ALA A 236 -2.32 -9.79 -20.44
N ASP A 237 -1.19 -9.16 -20.11
CA ASP A 237 -0.80 -7.85 -20.65
C ASP A 237 -0.20 -7.91 -22.08
N GLY A 238 -0.03 -9.10 -22.66
CA GLY A 238 0.57 -9.28 -24.00
C GLY A 238 2.02 -8.81 -24.12
N ILE A 239 2.74 -8.67 -23.00
CA ILE A 239 4.15 -8.24 -22.95
C ILE A 239 5.09 -9.44 -22.78
N VAL A 240 4.73 -10.40 -21.94
CA VAL A 240 5.55 -11.59 -21.65
C VAL A 240 4.97 -12.83 -22.32
N TYR A 241 5.82 -13.55 -23.05
CA TYR A 241 5.51 -14.81 -23.73
C TYR A 241 6.44 -15.90 -23.19
N THR A 242 5.88 -16.93 -22.56
CA THR A 242 6.61 -18.16 -22.22
C THR A 242 6.69 -19.02 -23.48
N LEU A 243 7.91 -19.32 -23.92
CA LEU A 243 8.19 -20.08 -25.14
C LEU A 243 9.07 -21.30 -24.80
N PRO A 244 8.80 -22.49 -25.37
CA PRO A 244 9.76 -23.60 -25.32
C PRO A 244 11.02 -23.26 -26.11
N ILE A 245 12.16 -23.77 -25.66
CA ILE A 245 13.44 -23.66 -26.37
C ILE A 245 14.21 -24.99 -26.29
N GLU A 246 14.77 -25.41 -27.43
CA GLU A 246 15.61 -26.59 -27.55
C GLU A 246 17.02 -26.18 -28.01
N PRO A 247 17.98 -26.04 -27.07
CA PRO A 247 19.35 -25.67 -27.42
C PRO A 247 20.03 -26.79 -28.23
N LYS A 248 20.39 -26.52 -29.50
CA LYS A 248 20.93 -27.55 -30.42
C LYS A 248 22.22 -28.23 -29.93
N ARG A 249 23.03 -27.52 -29.13
CA ARG A 249 24.30 -28.01 -28.56
C ARG A 249 24.22 -28.06 -27.03
N ARG A 250 23.16 -28.69 -26.52
CA ARG A 250 22.92 -28.88 -25.07
C ARG A 250 24.13 -29.41 -24.26
N PRO A 251 24.92 -30.42 -24.71
CA PRO A 251 26.07 -30.88 -23.94
C PRO A 251 27.26 -29.90 -23.90
N GLU A 252 27.32 -28.91 -24.78
CA GLU A 252 28.33 -27.83 -24.73
C GLU A 252 27.96 -26.71 -23.74
N LEU A 253 26.77 -26.75 -23.13
CA LEU A 253 26.35 -25.77 -22.14
C LEU A 253 26.95 -26.08 -20.76
N PRO A 254 27.27 -25.05 -19.95
CA PRO A 254 27.56 -25.22 -18.53
C PRO A 254 26.44 -25.96 -17.79
N ALA A 255 26.77 -26.76 -16.79
CA ALA A 255 25.82 -27.64 -16.10
C ALA A 255 24.55 -26.93 -15.60
N SER A 256 24.65 -25.69 -15.13
CA SER A 256 23.47 -24.89 -14.71
C SER A 256 22.55 -24.50 -15.88
N LEU A 257 23.09 -24.24 -17.07
CA LEU A 257 22.32 -23.88 -18.27
C LEU A 257 21.78 -25.09 -19.05
N GLN A 258 22.21 -26.32 -18.73
CA GLN A 258 21.66 -27.53 -19.35
C GLN A 258 20.21 -27.81 -18.96
N ALA A 259 19.72 -27.23 -17.87
CA ALA A 259 18.35 -27.41 -17.37
C ALA A 259 17.27 -26.69 -18.21
N VAL A 260 17.63 -25.63 -18.94
CA VAL A 260 16.71 -24.77 -19.70
C VAL A 260 15.80 -25.56 -20.64
N LYS A 261 14.49 -25.40 -20.50
CA LYS A 261 13.43 -25.92 -21.37
C LYS A 261 12.50 -24.82 -21.86
N THR A 262 12.31 -23.77 -21.07
CA THR A 262 11.48 -22.62 -21.44
C THR A 262 12.23 -21.30 -21.25
N LEU A 263 11.71 -20.25 -21.86
CA LEU A 263 12.14 -18.88 -21.63
C LEU A 263 10.95 -17.93 -21.61
N HIS A 264 11.10 -16.82 -20.90
CA HIS A 264 10.21 -15.68 -20.99
C HIS A 264 10.77 -14.66 -21.98
N MET A 265 10.15 -14.52 -23.14
CA MET A 265 10.41 -13.43 -24.08
C MET A 265 9.54 -12.23 -23.67
N ILE A 266 10.20 -11.13 -23.32
CA ILE A 266 9.59 -9.85 -22.94
C ILE A 266 9.66 -8.93 -24.16
N VAL A 267 8.51 -8.60 -24.72
CA VAL A 267 8.35 -7.74 -25.90
C VAL A 267 7.72 -6.41 -25.45
N PRO A 268 8.51 -5.33 -25.26
CA PRO A 268 8.00 -4.05 -24.76
C PRO A 268 6.94 -3.43 -25.67
N LEU A 269 6.15 -2.49 -25.13
CA LEU A 269 5.03 -1.88 -25.86
C LEU A 269 5.45 -1.15 -27.14
N LEU A 270 6.67 -0.60 -27.17
CA LEU A 270 7.25 0.12 -28.30
C LEU A 270 8.32 -0.69 -29.06
N TYR A 271 8.31 -2.03 -28.99
CA TYR A 271 9.19 -2.85 -29.85
C TYR A 271 8.97 -2.50 -31.34
N PRO A 272 10.01 -2.24 -32.16
CA PRO A 272 11.44 -2.42 -31.89
C PRO A 272 12.21 -1.18 -31.43
N LEU A 273 11.56 -0.03 -31.17
CA LEU A 273 12.21 1.16 -30.59
C LEU A 273 12.76 0.86 -29.19
N GLN A 274 11.97 0.13 -28.39
CA GLN A 274 12.42 -0.51 -27.15
C GLN A 274 12.93 -1.94 -27.45
N PRO A 275 14.14 -2.30 -27.01
CA PRO A 275 14.73 -3.61 -27.32
C PRO A 275 14.01 -4.75 -26.59
N LEU A 276 13.85 -5.88 -27.26
CA LEU A 276 13.29 -7.09 -26.65
C LEU A 276 14.24 -7.65 -25.58
N ARG A 277 13.68 -8.31 -24.56
CA ARG A 277 14.46 -8.95 -23.49
C ARG A 277 14.07 -10.41 -23.34
N ILE A 278 14.98 -11.24 -22.85
CA ILE A 278 14.71 -12.64 -22.53
C ILE A 278 15.00 -12.93 -21.06
N GLN A 279 14.36 -13.97 -20.54
CA GLN A 279 14.69 -14.58 -19.26
C GLN A 279 14.75 -16.09 -19.46
N LEU A 280 15.86 -16.74 -19.09
CA LEU A 280 15.98 -18.18 -19.17
C LEU A 280 15.35 -18.80 -17.92
N ASN A 281 14.42 -19.74 -18.12
CA ASN A 281 13.76 -20.40 -17.00
C ASN A 281 14.54 -21.65 -16.58
N GLU A 282 14.15 -22.25 -15.46
CA GLU A 282 14.77 -23.44 -14.88
C GLU A 282 16.26 -23.27 -14.45
N VAL A 283 16.76 -22.03 -14.36
CA VAL A 283 18.16 -21.70 -14.00
C VAL A 283 18.23 -20.58 -12.96
N ASP A 284 19.26 -20.61 -12.09
CA ASP A 284 19.61 -19.52 -11.19
C ASP A 284 19.84 -18.20 -11.97
N SER A 285 19.18 -17.11 -11.57
CA SER A 285 19.29 -15.81 -12.28
C SER A 285 20.73 -15.32 -12.44
N PHE A 286 21.61 -15.64 -11.49
CA PHE A 286 23.04 -15.28 -11.53
C PHE A 286 23.82 -15.93 -12.69
N ASP A 287 23.45 -17.16 -13.09
CA ASP A 287 24.10 -17.86 -14.20
C ASP A 287 23.43 -17.53 -15.56
N ALA A 288 22.15 -17.16 -15.53
CA ALA A 288 21.40 -16.75 -16.71
C ALA A 288 21.70 -15.30 -17.15
N GLU A 289 21.80 -14.35 -16.21
CA GLU A 289 21.95 -12.91 -16.47
C GLU A 289 23.05 -12.55 -17.49
N PRO A 290 24.29 -13.06 -17.39
CA PRO A 290 25.34 -12.75 -18.35
C PRO A 290 25.01 -13.20 -19.79
N VAL A 291 24.28 -14.31 -19.94
CA VAL A 291 23.88 -14.87 -21.25
C VAL A 291 22.71 -14.08 -21.82
N GLU A 292 21.77 -13.67 -20.97
CA GLU A 292 20.63 -12.81 -21.32
C GLU A 292 21.09 -11.42 -21.77
N GLU A 293 22.06 -10.81 -21.06
CA GLU A 293 22.63 -9.50 -21.39
C GLU A 293 23.34 -9.51 -22.75
N LEU A 294 24.20 -10.51 -22.99
CA LEU A 294 24.87 -10.69 -24.28
C LEU A 294 23.87 -10.92 -25.43
N PHE A 295 22.76 -11.61 -25.17
CA PHE A 295 21.70 -11.75 -26.16
C PHE A 295 20.96 -10.43 -26.42
N ILE A 296 20.65 -9.64 -25.37
CA ILE A 296 20.00 -8.33 -25.51
C ILE A 296 20.86 -7.38 -26.35
N GLN A 297 22.18 -7.38 -26.14
CA GLN A 297 23.13 -6.61 -26.95
C GLN A 297 23.06 -7.00 -28.43
N LYS A 298 23.19 -8.29 -28.75
CA LYS A 298 23.09 -8.77 -30.14
C LYS A 298 21.71 -8.57 -30.77
N ALA A 299 20.64 -8.64 -29.98
CA ALA A 299 19.29 -8.35 -30.46
C ALA A 299 19.11 -6.85 -30.79
N ALA A 300 19.77 -5.96 -30.04
CA ALA A 300 19.78 -4.52 -30.32
C ALA A 300 20.65 -4.15 -31.55
N GLU A 301 21.69 -4.93 -31.84
CA GLU A 301 22.49 -4.82 -33.07
C GLU A 301 21.70 -5.31 -34.31
N GLN A 302 20.92 -6.38 -34.18
CA GLN A 302 20.25 -7.07 -35.30
C GLN A 302 18.76 -6.71 -35.46
N LYS A 303 18.44 -5.42 -35.52
CA LYS A 303 17.06 -4.86 -35.58
C LYS A 303 16.20 -5.33 -36.77
N GLN A 304 16.83 -5.85 -37.82
CA GLN A 304 16.21 -6.43 -39.01
C GLN A 304 15.62 -7.83 -38.77
N MET A 305 15.96 -8.50 -37.68
CA MET A 305 15.40 -9.80 -37.35
C MET A 305 14.00 -9.67 -36.74
N ASN A 306 13.14 -10.67 -36.99
CA ASN A 306 11.86 -10.81 -36.32
C ASN A 306 12.00 -11.65 -35.03
N LEU A 307 11.01 -11.56 -34.13
CA LEU A 307 10.98 -12.28 -32.85
C LEU A 307 11.19 -13.80 -33.00
N THR A 308 10.68 -14.43 -34.06
CA THR A 308 10.89 -15.87 -34.31
C THR A 308 12.32 -16.19 -34.77
N SER A 309 12.94 -15.30 -35.55
CA SER A 309 14.36 -15.39 -35.93
C SER A 309 15.28 -15.18 -34.71
N HIS A 310 14.94 -14.24 -33.81
CA HIS A 310 15.65 -14.07 -32.54
C HIS A 310 15.56 -15.32 -31.65
N LEU A 311 14.40 -15.97 -31.57
CA LEU A 311 14.23 -17.25 -30.87
C LEU A 311 15.11 -18.36 -31.47
N ASN A 312 15.09 -18.49 -32.80
CA ASN A 312 15.92 -19.47 -33.52
C ASN A 312 17.42 -19.21 -33.35
N TYR A 313 17.84 -17.95 -33.39
CA TYR A 313 19.23 -17.55 -33.13
C TYR A 313 19.67 -17.96 -31.73
N LEU A 314 18.85 -17.71 -30.71
CA LEU A 314 19.13 -18.12 -29.33
C LEU A 314 19.27 -19.65 -29.22
N ALA A 315 18.33 -20.41 -29.77
CA ALA A 315 18.36 -21.88 -29.75
C ALA A 315 19.60 -22.48 -30.43
N GLN A 316 20.13 -21.81 -31.46
CA GLN A 316 21.37 -22.20 -32.13
C GLN A 316 22.62 -21.76 -31.35
N ASN A 317 22.65 -20.52 -30.87
CA ASN A 317 23.87 -19.85 -30.38
C ASN A 317 24.00 -19.78 -28.84
N LEU A 318 23.08 -20.38 -28.07
CA LEU A 318 23.13 -20.37 -26.60
C LEU A 318 24.49 -20.84 -26.04
N HIS A 319 25.09 -21.85 -26.68
CA HIS A 319 26.42 -22.37 -26.34
C HIS A 319 27.55 -21.35 -26.60
N VAL A 320 27.47 -20.54 -27.66
CA VAL A 320 28.42 -19.45 -27.95
C VAL A 320 28.27 -18.33 -26.91
N LEU A 321 27.03 -17.94 -26.61
CA LEU A 321 26.73 -16.90 -25.62
C LEU A 321 27.18 -17.32 -24.21
N ALA A 322 26.99 -18.59 -23.83
CA ALA A 322 27.48 -19.14 -22.56
C ALA A 322 29.02 -19.12 -22.46
N LYS A 323 29.73 -19.50 -23.54
CA LYS A 323 31.21 -19.40 -23.59
C LYS A 323 31.69 -17.95 -23.51
N GLN A 324 31.03 -17.03 -24.23
CA GLN A 324 31.33 -15.59 -24.18
C GLN A 324 31.09 -15.02 -22.76
N ALA A 325 29.99 -15.37 -22.11
CA ALA A 325 29.68 -15.00 -20.73
C ALA A 325 30.76 -15.46 -19.73
N GLN A 326 31.24 -16.70 -19.86
CA GLN A 326 32.31 -17.23 -19.02
C GLN A 326 33.63 -16.47 -19.20
N VAL A 327 34.02 -16.15 -20.44
CA VAL A 327 35.24 -15.35 -20.72
C VAL A 327 35.10 -13.93 -20.15
N THR A 328 33.96 -13.28 -20.34
CA THR A 328 33.71 -11.94 -19.77
C THR A 328 33.78 -11.96 -18.25
N LYS A 329 33.20 -12.97 -17.60
CA LYS A 329 33.25 -13.15 -16.15
C LYS A 329 34.68 -13.37 -15.65
N GLN A 330 35.45 -14.24 -16.29
CA GLN A 330 36.87 -14.46 -15.97
C GLN A 330 37.69 -13.18 -16.13
N LYS A 331 37.44 -12.38 -17.18
CA LYS A 331 38.09 -11.09 -17.39
C LYS A 331 37.72 -10.08 -16.29
N GLN A 332 36.45 -9.98 -15.91
CA GLN A 332 36.00 -9.11 -14.82
C GLN A 332 36.59 -9.53 -13.46
N GLU A 333 36.66 -10.84 -13.17
CA GLU A 333 37.30 -11.37 -11.95
C GLU A 333 38.82 -11.11 -11.94
N ALA A 334 39.49 -11.18 -13.10
CA ALA A 334 40.89 -10.83 -13.25
C ALA A 334 41.14 -9.31 -13.10
N GLU A 335 40.30 -8.46 -13.70
CA GLU A 335 40.37 -7.00 -13.56
C GLU A 335 40.05 -6.53 -12.13
N ALA A 336 39.12 -7.20 -11.43
CA ALA A 336 38.84 -6.93 -10.02
C ALA A 336 40.06 -7.24 -9.13
N LYS A 337 40.68 -8.42 -9.32
CA LYS A 337 41.93 -8.79 -8.64
C LYS A 337 43.08 -7.83 -8.99
N ALA A 338 43.20 -7.44 -10.27
CA ALA A 338 44.21 -6.48 -10.70
C ALA A 338 44.03 -5.11 -10.03
N LYS A 339 42.79 -4.64 -9.88
CA LYS A 339 42.46 -3.39 -9.16
C LYS A 339 42.70 -3.48 -7.65
N GLU A 340 42.45 -4.64 -7.02
CA GLU A 340 42.89 -4.89 -5.63
C GLU A 340 44.41 -4.85 -5.49
N SER A 341 45.18 -5.34 -6.48
CA SER A 341 46.65 -5.29 -6.47
C SER A 341 47.27 -3.95 -6.92
N ALA A 342 46.48 -3.01 -7.44
CA ALA A 342 46.97 -1.76 -8.04
C ALA A 342 46.60 -0.49 -7.24
N ALA A 343 46.14 -0.63 -5.99
CA ALA A 343 46.00 0.51 -5.09
C ALA A 343 47.39 1.04 -4.70
N PRO A 344 47.72 2.32 -4.99
CA PRO A 344 49.07 2.84 -4.72
C PRO A 344 49.27 3.04 -3.22
N ALA A 345 50.31 2.40 -2.68
CA ALA A 345 50.90 2.78 -1.40
C ALA A 345 51.68 4.09 -1.59
N ALA A 346 50.99 5.23 -1.41
CA ALA A 346 51.64 6.54 -1.32
C ALA A 346 52.16 6.76 0.11
N ALA A 347 53.45 7.08 0.23
CA ALA A 347 54.18 7.04 1.48
C ALA A 347 53.97 8.28 2.38
N VAL A 348 54.18 8.08 3.69
CA VAL A 348 54.97 9.04 4.48
C VAL A 348 56.10 8.28 5.18
N SER A 349 57.30 8.65 4.77
CA SER A 349 58.68 8.31 5.15
C SER A 349 59.00 7.74 6.54
N HIS A 350 59.97 6.80 6.56
CA HIS A 350 61.24 6.75 7.33
C HIS A 350 61.34 7.53 8.67
N THR A 351 62.02 7.08 9.73
CA THR A 351 63.13 6.10 9.92
C THR A 351 63.13 5.70 11.43
N SER A 352 63.73 4.63 11.99
CA SER A 352 64.72 3.60 11.59
C SER A 352 64.36 2.27 12.31
N GLN A 353 65.13 1.18 12.43
CA GLN A 353 66.45 0.71 11.96
C GLN A 353 66.40 -0.84 11.95
N GLU A 354 67.24 -1.52 11.16
CA GLU A 354 67.19 -2.99 11.03
C GLU A 354 67.79 -3.77 12.21
N LYS A 355 67.19 -4.93 12.53
CA LYS A 355 67.92 -6.21 12.69
C LYS A 355 67.00 -7.44 12.61
N GLN A 356 67.35 -8.38 11.74
CA GLN A 356 67.01 -9.81 11.85
C GLN A 356 68.25 -10.56 12.41
N PRO A 357 68.21 -11.89 12.72
CA PRO A 357 67.08 -12.82 12.79
C PRO A 357 67.03 -13.61 14.13
N GLU A 358 66.25 -14.71 14.11
CA GLU A 358 66.35 -15.96 14.90
C GLU A 358 65.46 -16.17 16.13
N GLY A 359 64.94 -17.40 16.23
CA GLY A 359 64.80 -18.08 17.52
C GLY A 359 63.39 -18.45 17.99
N SER A 360 63.13 -19.77 17.98
CA SER A 360 62.27 -20.50 18.92
C SER A 360 60.73 -20.47 18.78
N LEU A 361 60.19 -21.69 18.88
CA LEU A 361 58.80 -22.01 19.19
C LEU A 361 58.40 -21.44 20.56
N GLY A 362 57.13 -21.01 20.70
CA GLY A 362 56.61 -20.48 21.96
C GLY A 362 55.09 -20.27 21.93
N ASP A 363 54.37 -21.13 22.64
CA ASP A 363 52.93 -21.12 22.91
C ASP A 363 52.35 -19.70 23.21
N ARG A 364 51.16 -19.38 22.65
CA ARG A 364 50.40 -18.18 23.03
C ARG A 364 48.92 -18.48 23.20
N SER A 365 48.49 -18.38 24.46
CA SER A 365 47.11 -18.52 24.92
C SER A 365 46.15 -17.54 24.24
N HIS A 366 44.98 -18.04 23.85
CA HIS A 366 44.06 -17.32 22.97
C HIS A 366 43.02 -16.47 23.72
N VAL A 367 43.48 -15.55 24.59
CA VAL A 367 42.62 -14.56 25.28
C VAL A 367 43.00 -13.15 24.84
N LYS A 368 42.19 -12.55 23.96
CA LYS A 368 42.23 -11.10 23.70
C LYS A 368 41.26 -10.42 24.67
N VAL A 369 41.80 -9.77 25.70
CA VAL A 369 41.05 -8.81 26.51
C VAL A 369 40.69 -7.62 25.61
N ILE A 370 39.40 -7.28 25.55
CA ILE A 370 38.92 -6.08 24.87
C ILE A 370 39.01 -4.94 25.90
N PRO A 371 39.70 -3.81 25.61
CA PRO A 371 39.76 -2.70 26.54
C PRO A 371 38.37 -2.08 26.73
N ARG A 372 38.08 -1.68 27.98
CA ARG A 372 36.79 -1.10 28.36
C ARG A 372 36.69 0.34 27.81
N PRO A 373 35.56 0.76 27.20
CA PRO A 373 35.37 2.15 26.77
C PRO A 373 35.48 3.14 27.94
N PRO A 374 35.98 4.37 27.71
CA PRO A 374 36.28 5.34 28.76
C PRO A 374 35.06 5.91 29.50
N GLU A 375 33.84 5.66 29.01
CA GLU A 375 32.58 6.15 29.61
C GLU A 375 32.14 5.36 30.86
N TRP A 376 32.88 4.31 31.26
CA TRP A 376 32.64 3.54 32.48
C TRP A 376 33.68 3.77 33.59
N ALA A 377 34.40 4.90 33.54
CA ALA A 377 35.21 5.40 34.64
C ALA A 377 34.37 6.33 35.54
N THR A 378 33.52 5.75 36.40
CA THR A 378 33.04 6.47 37.58
C THR A 378 34.23 6.69 38.50
N ALA A 379 34.62 7.94 38.71
CA ALA A 379 35.66 8.30 39.67
C ALA A 379 35.23 7.84 41.08
N ALA A 380 36.11 7.10 41.74
CA ALA A 380 36.02 6.76 43.15
C ALA A 380 37.44 6.85 43.71
N ASP A 381 37.64 7.86 44.54
CA ASP A 381 38.58 8.01 45.66
C ASP A 381 38.21 9.41 46.26
N ASP A 382 38.19 9.64 47.57
CA ASP A 382 38.79 8.86 48.65
C ASP A 382 37.94 8.93 49.95
N SER A 383 38.34 8.13 50.94
CA SER A 383 37.74 8.01 52.28
C SER A 383 37.77 9.29 53.14
N ASP A 384 36.66 9.66 53.83
CA ASP A 384 36.63 9.77 55.32
C ASP A 384 35.22 9.90 55.96
N SER A 385 35.14 9.50 57.24
CA SER A 385 34.31 9.95 58.37
C SER A 385 32.75 9.91 58.41
N SER A 386 32.25 9.18 59.43
CA SER A 386 31.12 9.48 60.35
C SER A 386 29.67 9.74 59.87
N ASP A 387 28.85 8.68 59.90
CA ASP A 387 27.74 8.39 60.85
C ASP A 387 26.78 9.48 61.45
N TYR A 388 25.53 9.03 61.74
CA TYR A 388 24.42 9.59 62.56
C TYR A 388 23.44 10.70 62.07
N SER A 389 22.21 10.26 61.72
CA SER A 389 20.86 10.64 62.27
C SER A 389 20.18 12.03 62.17
N TYR A 390 18.84 11.98 62.01
CA TYR A 390 17.77 12.99 62.30
C TYR A 390 17.75 14.28 61.43
N ASP A 391 16.71 14.68 60.69
CA ASP A 391 15.26 14.94 60.95
C ASP A 391 14.94 16.42 61.32
N SER A 392 13.67 16.81 61.13
CA SER A 392 12.97 18.06 61.48
C SER A 392 12.90 19.23 60.47
N ASP A 393 11.64 19.63 60.26
CA ASP A 393 11.12 20.76 59.50
C ASP A 393 11.39 22.15 60.11
N SER A 394 11.35 23.19 59.28
CA SER A 394 10.63 24.47 59.51
C SER A 394 10.71 25.33 58.23
N GLY A 395 9.73 26.16 57.84
CA GLY A 395 8.52 26.61 58.54
C GLY A 395 8.48 28.15 58.62
N SER A 396 7.33 28.74 58.29
CA SER A 396 6.99 30.18 58.21
C SER A 396 7.41 30.92 56.92
N ASP A 397 6.58 31.60 56.09
CA ASP A 397 5.21 32.18 56.15
C ASP A 397 5.19 33.74 56.20
N ALA A 398 4.07 34.33 55.76
CA ALA A 398 3.75 35.74 55.51
C ALA A 398 4.44 36.39 54.27
N GLY A 399 3.75 37.11 53.38
CA GLY A 399 2.30 37.40 53.26
C GLY A 399 2.00 38.92 53.21
N GLY A 400 1.15 39.33 52.26
CA GLY A 400 0.59 40.69 52.21
C GLY A 400 0.89 41.47 50.93
N ALA A 401 -0.17 41.88 50.21
CA ALA A 401 -0.10 42.73 49.03
C ALA A 401 -0.88 44.04 49.23
N ALA A 402 -0.49 45.10 48.53
CA ALA A 402 -1.31 46.29 48.30
C ALA A 402 -0.92 46.95 46.95
N LEU A 403 -1.90 47.60 46.32
CA LEU A 403 -1.84 48.25 45.00
C LEU A 403 -1.40 49.74 45.18
N GLU A 404 -1.15 50.61 44.18
CA GLU A 404 -1.92 50.96 42.96
C GLU A 404 -1.05 51.74 41.92
N HIS A 405 -1.49 51.75 40.64
CA HIS A 405 -1.33 52.71 39.51
C HIS A 405 -0.01 53.53 39.30
N ASP A 406 0.47 53.83 38.08
CA ASP A 406 -0.22 54.20 36.82
C ASP A 406 0.61 53.84 35.54
N ASP A 407 0.08 54.10 34.33
CA ASP A 407 0.44 53.53 33.00
C ASP A 407 1.60 54.23 32.20
N PRO A 408 1.83 54.04 30.87
CA PRO A 408 2.36 52.83 30.20
C PRO A 408 3.47 53.09 29.12
N VAL A 409 4.46 52.20 28.91
CA VAL A 409 5.32 52.22 27.69
C VAL A 409 5.77 50.83 27.19
N ALA A 410 5.50 50.55 25.91
CA ALA A 410 6.12 49.58 24.99
C ALA A 410 6.47 48.16 25.50
N GLY A 411 5.55 47.22 25.29
CA GLY A 411 5.73 45.82 25.67
C GLY A 411 6.74 45.04 24.81
N SER A 412 7.64 44.32 25.49
CA SER A 412 8.32 43.11 24.99
C SER A 412 7.73 41.89 25.70
N PRO A 413 7.21 40.86 25.00
CA PRO A 413 6.60 39.72 25.67
C PRO A 413 7.64 38.65 26.04
N ALA A 414 7.92 38.53 27.33
CA ALA A 414 8.36 37.28 27.94
C ALA A 414 7.15 36.60 28.63
N THR A 415 7.30 35.33 29.01
CA THR A 415 6.28 34.48 29.69
C THR A 415 5.02 34.15 28.87
N ALA A 416 5.13 33.17 27.98
CA ALA A 416 3.99 32.50 27.37
C ALA A 416 3.43 31.40 28.30
N VAL A 417 2.62 31.80 29.29
CA VAL A 417 1.71 30.88 30.01
C VAL A 417 0.35 30.95 29.33
N ALA A 418 -0.21 29.79 28.96
CA ALA A 418 -1.48 29.66 28.23
C ALA A 418 -1.55 30.51 26.94
N ALA A 419 -0.88 30.05 25.88
CA ALA A 419 -1.16 30.53 24.52
C ALA A 419 -2.59 30.11 24.11
N ASP A 420 -3.55 30.98 24.40
CA ASP A 420 -4.95 30.80 24.04
C ASP A 420 -5.06 30.75 22.51
N THR A 421 -5.21 29.55 21.96
CA THR A 421 -5.25 29.36 20.50
C THR A 421 -6.46 30.10 19.96
N PRO A 422 -6.29 31.09 19.04
CA PRO A 422 -7.35 32.04 18.75
C PRO A 422 -8.63 31.33 18.30
N GLU A 423 -9.75 31.64 18.98
CA GLU A 423 -11.05 31.00 18.78
C GLU A 423 -11.67 31.36 17.42
N ARG A 424 -11.14 30.73 16.37
CA ARG A 424 -11.44 30.96 14.96
C ARG A 424 -11.61 29.61 14.26
N GLY A 425 -12.38 29.58 13.18
CA GLY A 425 -12.75 28.37 12.47
C GLY A 425 -13.93 27.65 13.12
N THR A 426 -13.93 26.33 13.04
CA THR A 426 -14.96 25.44 13.61
C THR A 426 -14.37 24.69 14.80
N ALA A 427 -14.86 24.91 16.01
CA ALA A 427 -14.43 24.15 17.18
C ALA A 427 -14.91 22.69 17.08
N LEU A 428 -14.02 21.77 17.43
CA LEU A 428 -14.30 20.34 17.64
C LEU A 428 -14.45 20.10 19.14
N THR A 429 -15.63 19.64 19.56
CA THR A 429 -15.96 19.38 20.97
C THR A 429 -16.51 17.97 21.13
N PHE A 430 -16.21 17.33 22.27
CA PHE A 430 -16.71 16.00 22.65
C PHE A 430 -17.65 16.09 23.87
N PRO A 431 -18.94 16.44 23.69
CA PRO A 431 -19.89 16.49 24.79
C PRO A 431 -19.96 15.14 25.51
N GLY A 432 -19.93 15.17 26.85
CA GLY A 432 -20.03 13.95 27.66
C GLY A 432 -18.87 12.98 27.52
N ILE A 433 -17.67 13.43 27.10
CA ILE A 433 -16.49 12.56 27.06
C ILE A 433 -16.20 11.92 28.44
N GLU A 434 -16.13 10.59 28.46
CA GLU A 434 -15.82 9.82 29.66
C GLU A 434 -14.31 9.52 29.65
N LEU A 435 -13.58 9.94 30.69
CA LEU A 435 -12.14 9.73 30.86
C LEU A 435 -11.87 9.00 32.19
N HIS A 436 -11.29 7.79 32.12
CA HIS A 436 -10.98 6.97 33.28
C HIS A 436 -9.48 6.64 33.33
N ASN A 437 -8.80 7.06 34.41
CA ASN A 437 -7.34 6.99 34.59
C ASN A 437 -6.53 7.72 33.49
N ILE A 438 -7.09 8.79 32.95
CA ILE A 438 -6.49 9.66 31.93
C ILE A 438 -6.46 11.08 32.48
N GLU A 439 -5.29 11.72 32.42
CA GLU A 439 -5.03 13.09 32.88
C GLU A 439 -5.36 14.11 31.79
N LEU A 440 -4.77 13.89 30.61
CA LEU A 440 -4.91 14.69 29.41
C LEU A 440 -5.24 13.79 28.23
N PHE A 441 -6.04 14.30 27.30
CA PHE A 441 -6.47 13.58 26.11
C PHE A 441 -6.28 14.48 24.89
N GLN A 442 -5.49 14.04 23.91
CA GLN A 442 -5.16 14.83 22.72
C GLN A 442 -5.56 14.10 21.43
N VAL A 443 -6.02 14.86 20.43
CA VAL A 443 -6.16 14.34 19.06
C VAL A 443 -4.83 14.52 18.32
N SER A 444 -4.23 13.42 17.89
CA SER A 444 -2.92 13.39 17.21
C SER A 444 -3.06 13.39 15.69
N LEU A 445 -4.00 12.61 15.15
CA LEU A 445 -4.37 12.59 13.74
C LEU A 445 -5.88 12.65 13.65
N LEU A 446 -6.40 13.77 13.15
CA LEU A 446 -7.82 13.95 12.94
C LEU A 446 -8.18 13.61 11.50
N SER A 447 -9.24 12.82 11.32
CA SER A 447 -9.87 12.61 10.01
C SER A 447 -11.31 13.13 10.06
N ILE A 448 -11.74 13.85 9.02
CA ILE A 448 -13.09 14.44 8.91
C ILE A 448 -13.67 14.26 7.51
N THR A 449 -14.98 14.40 7.39
CA THR A 449 -15.64 14.67 6.12
C THR A 449 -15.84 16.18 5.92
N ALA A 450 -15.54 16.68 4.73
CA ALA A 450 -15.66 18.08 4.33
C ALA A 450 -16.62 18.22 3.14
N LYS A 451 -17.75 18.87 3.36
CA LYS A 451 -18.81 19.13 2.38
C LYS A 451 -18.42 20.32 1.50
N CYS A 452 -18.10 20.07 0.23
CA CYS A 452 -17.67 21.11 -0.70
C CYS A 452 -18.72 22.24 -0.83
N ALA A 453 -18.28 23.49 -0.69
CA ALA A 453 -19.16 24.66 -0.78
C ALA A 453 -19.85 24.76 -2.15
N ARG A 454 -19.15 24.39 -3.23
CA ARG A 454 -19.58 24.55 -4.63
C ARG A 454 -20.59 23.50 -5.09
N CYS A 455 -20.36 22.22 -4.81
CA CYS A 455 -21.20 21.11 -5.30
C CYS A 455 -21.86 20.26 -4.20
N LYS A 456 -21.72 20.67 -2.92
CA LYS A 456 -22.27 20.03 -1.71
C LYS A 456 -21.91 18.54 -1.52
N THR A 457 -20.96 18.03 -2.29
CA THR A 457 -20.45 16.65 -2.19
C THR A 457 -19.46 16.55 -1.02
N PHE A 458 -19.56 15.48 -0.22
CA PHE A 458 -18.62 15.18 0.85
C PHE A 458 -17.29 14.67 0.29
N ASN A 459 -16.18 15.13 0.87
CA ASN A 459 -14.82 14.72 0.54
C ASN A 459 -14.15 14.32 1.85
N GLU A 460 -13.37 13.25 1.85
CA GLU A 460 -12.67 12.79 3.04
C GLU A 460 -11.34 13.55 3.16
N VAL A 461 -11.09 14.10 4.35
CA VAL A 461 -9.84 14.76 4.71
C VAL A 461 -9.23 13.93 5.84
N THR A 462 -8.13 13.25 5.55
CA THR A 462 -7.55 12.24 6.45
C THR A 462 -6.19 12.68 6.97
N ASN A 463 -5.91 12.31 8.22
CA ASN A 463 -4.62 12.54 8.88
C ASN A 463 -4.21 14.02 9.00
N LEU A 464 -5.16 14.90 9.31
CA LEU A 464 -4.86 16.28 9.73
C LEU A 464 -4.02 16.24 11.01
N ARG A 465 -2.83 16.83 10.93
CA ARG A 465 -1.91 17.02 12.05
C ARG A 465 -2.09 18.42 12.63
N ASP A 466 -1.74 18.58 13.90
CA ASP A 466 -1.77 19.87 14.56
C ASP A 466 -0.90 20.92 13.83
N GLY A 467 -1.46 22.08 13.58
CA GLY A 467 -0.81 23.21 12.91
C GLY A 467 -0.55 23.04 11.41
N VAL A 468 -0.76 21.87 10.81
CA VAL A 468 -0.43 21.59 9.40
C VAL A 468 -1.64 21.85 8.48
N GLU A 469 -1.43 22.62 7.41
CA GLU A 469 -2.43 22.81 6.35
C GLU A 469 -2.36 21.67 5.32
N GLN A 470 -3.52 21.11 4.97
CA GLN A 470 -3.68 20.11 3.93
C GLN A 470 -4.60 20.65 2.82
N THR A 471 -4.10 20.65 1.58
CA THR A 471 -4.89 21.04 0.40
C THR A 471 -5.32 19.82 -0.40
N LEU A 472 -6.51 19.90 -1.00
CA LEU A 472 -7.16 18.81 -1.71
C LEU A 472 -8.13 19.37 -2.78
N SER A 473 -8.52 18.54 -3.75
CA SER A 473 -9.55 18.91 -4.74
C SER A 473 -10.84 18.13 -4.53
N CYS A 474 -11.98 18.79 -4.69
CA CYS A 474 -13.28 18.12 -4.58
C CYS A 474 -13.47 17.04 -5.66
N ARG A 475 -13.84 15.82 -5.24
CA ARG A 475 -14.02 14.64 -6.11
C ARG A 475 -14.99 14.87 -7.28
N LYS A 476 -16.02 15.69 -7.10
CA LYS A 476 -17.08 15.93 -8.10
C LYS A 476 -16.85 17.15 -9.00
N CYS A 477 -16.29 18.24 -8.47
CA CYS A 477 -16.22 19.53 -9.20
C CYS A 477 -14.80 20.11 -9.31
N ALA A 478 -13.77 19.39 -8.85
CA ALA A 478 -12.37 19.80 -8.84
C ALA A 478 -12.06 21.18 -8.20
N ALA A 479 -13.02 21.77 -7.46
CA ALA A 479 -12.78 22.96 -6.66
C ALA A 479 -11.72 22.68 -5.60
N GLY A 480 -10.81 23.62 -5.40
CA GLY A 480 -9.80 23.53 -4.35
C GLY A 480 -10.43 23.66 -2.97
N LEU A 481 -9.95 22.82 -2.05
CA LEU A 481 -10.33 22.71 -0.66
C LEU A 481 -9.04 22.80 0.18
N ALA A 482 -9.09 23.47 1.32
CA ALA A 482 -8.00 23.46 2.30
C ALA A 482 -8.57 23.21 3.69
N ALA A 483 -7.81 22.50 4.53
CA ALA A 483 -8.16 22.24 5.92
C ALA A 483 -6.90 22.28 6.80
N ARG A 484 -7.02 22.87 7.99
CA ARG A 484 -5.97 22.93 9.02
C ARG A 484 -6.62 22.64 10.36
N PHE A 485 -6.01 21.73 11.13
CA PHE A 485 -6.43 21.44 12.49
C PHE A 485 -5.47 22.10 13.48
N ARG A 486 -6.01 22.69 14.54
CA ARG A 486 -5.28 23.27 15.66
C ARG A 486 -5.75 22.56 16.94
N ALA A 487 -4.94 21.64 17.45
CA ALA A 487 -5.33 20.77 18.55
C ALA A 487 -5.37 21.51 19.89
N GLN A 488 -6.26 21.06 20.79
CA GLN A 488 -6.27 21.45 22.19
C GLN A 488 -6.24 20.19 23.08
N LEU A 489 -5.76 20.34 24.31
CA LEU A 489 -5.78 19.28 25.31
C LEU A 489 -7.17 19.21 25.94
N VAL A 490 -7.79 18.02 25.86
CA VAL A 490 -9.05 17.68 26.50
C VAL A 490 -8.78 17.12 27.89
N HIS A 491 -9.55 17.56 28.88
CA HIS A 491 -9.50 17.09 30.26
C HIS A 491 -10.89 17.22 30.91
N ALA A 492 -11.05 16.78 32.15
CA ALA A 492 -12.37 16.73 32.82
C ALA A 492 -13.16 18.06 32.84
N HIS A 493 -12.46 19.21 32.75
CA HIS A 493 -13.07 20.55 32.75
C HIS A 493 -13.07 21.24 31.37
N SER A 494 -12.51 20.61 30.33
CA SER A 494 -12.54 21.12 28.95
C SER A 494 -12.74 19.97 27.97
N SER A 495 -13.93 19.91 27.37
CA SER A 495 -14.30 18.91 26.35
C SER A 495 -13.94 19.33 24.92
N ARG A 496 -13.24 20.46 24.74
CA ARG A 496 -12.86 21.02 23.43
C ARG A 496 -11.51 20.48 22.98
N ALA A 497 -11.50 19.82 21.83
CA ALA A 497 -10.35 19.10 21.29
C ALA A 497 -9.53 19.89 20.27
N GLY A 498 -10.02 21.05 19.84
CA GLY A 498 -9.30 21.95 18.95
C GLY A 498 -10.21 22.76 18.03
N PHE A 499 -9.59 23.45 17.07
CA PHE A 499 -10.23 24.25 16.04
C PHE A 499 -9.88 23.75 14.64
N LEU A 500 -10.84 23.83 13.73
CA LEU A 500 -10.74 23.47 12.32
C LEU A 500 -10.93 24.70 11.45
N ASP A 501 -9.86 25.16 10.83
CA ASP A 501 -9.95 26.12 9.74
C ASP A 501 -10.18 25.33 8.45
N VAL A 502 -11.24 25.64 7.70
CA VAL A 502 -11.57 24.96 6.43
C VAL A 502 -11.96 26.01 5.38
N ALA A 503 -11.37 25.91 4.19
CA ALA A 503 -11.66 26.76 3.05
C ALA A 503 -12.22 25.95 1.88
N GLY A 504 -13.21 26.51 1.17
CA GLY A 504 -13.90 25.86 0.05
C GLY A 504 -14.88 24.74 0.44
N ALA A 505 -14.97 24.38 1.72
CA ALA A 505 -15.90 23.38 2.28
C ALA A 505 -16.36 23.75 3.69
N SER A 506 -17.42 23.08 4.17
CA SER A 506 -17.83 23.05 5.58
C SER A 506 -17.55 21.68 6.19
N VAL A 507 -17.28 21.61 7.49
CA VAL A 507 -17.11 20.32 8.20
C VAL A 507 -18.43 19.53 8.21
N GLY A 508 -18.33 18.20 8.20
CA GLY A 508 -19.44 17.25 8.25
C GLY A 508 -19.45 16.44 9.55
N ASP A 509 -18.80 15.27 9.53
CA ASP A 509 -18.63 14.36 10.66
C ASP A 509 -17.16 13.95 10.85
N MET A 510 -16.80 13.51 12.06
CA MET A 510 -15.49 12.96 12.40
C MET A 510 -15.38 11.50 11.92
N LEU A 511 -14.27 11.18 11.27
CA LEU A 511 -13.88 9.84 10.83
C LEU A 511 -12.96 9.18 11.87
N PRO A 512 -12.65 7.87 11.76
CA PRO A 512 -11.70 7.21 12.67
C PRO A 512 -10.40 8.00 12.79
N SER A 513 -10.09 8.40 14.02
CA SER A 513 -9.03 9.36 14.35
C SER A 513 -8.13 8.79 15.44
N THR A 514 -6.90 9.28 15.51
CA THR A 514 -5.87 8.79 16.44
C THR A 514 -5.74 9.71 17.63
N PHE A 515 -5.90 9.16 18.82
CA PHE A 515 -5.88 9.88 20.09
C PHE A 515 -4.70 9.46 20.96
N ILE A 516 -4.15 10.40 21.73
CA ILE A 516 -3.08 10.18 22.70
C ILE A 516 -3.64 10.50 24.09
N PRO A 517 -4.03 9.48 24.88
CA PRO A 517 -4.32 9.64 26.30
C PRO A 517 -3.03 9.61 27.14
N THR A 518 -2.91 10.54 28.08
CA THR A 518 -1.86 10.59 29.10
C THR A 518 -2.34 9.91 30.38
N CYS A 519 -1.57 8.96 30.91
CA CYS A 519 -1.99 8.16 32.07
C CYS A 519 -1.96 8.94 33.38
N ALA A 520 -3.09 9.01 34.10
CA ALA A 520 -3.24 9.78 35.34
C ALA A 520 -2.40 9.29 36.54
N LYS A 521 -1.72 8.15 36.45
CA LYS A 521 -0.90 7.59 37.55
C LYS A 521 0.59 7.88 37.42
N CYS A 522 1.08 8.18 36.22
CA CYS A 522 2.51 8.37 35.96
C CYS A 522 2.81 9.34 34.80
N SER A 523 1.81 10.13 34.40
CA SER A 523 1.80 11.14 33.33
C SER A 523 2.48 10.72 32.02
N THR A 524 2.54 9.40 31.74
CA THR A 524 3.11 8.89 30.49
C THR A 524 2.04 8.88 29.40
N ALA A 525 2.33 9.54 28.28
CA ALA A 525 1.53 9.48 27.07
C ALA A 525 1.49 8.05 26.49
N ALA A 526 0.30 7.58 26.14
CA ALA A 526 0.11 6.32 25.42
C ALA A 526 0.56 6.44 23.94
N PRO A 527 0.83 5.31 23.25
CA PRO A 527 0.86 5.32 21.78
C PRO A 527 -0.49 5.81 21.23
N GLY A 528 -0.49 6.36 20.02
CA GLY A 528 -1.72 6.74 19.33
C GLY A 528 -2.72 5.57 19.24
N LEU A 529 -3.92 5.77 19.76
CA LEU A 529 -5.04 4.81 19.74
C LEU A 529 -6.10 5.29 18.76
N VAL A 530 -6.46 4.46 17.79
CA VAL A 530 -7.55 4.76 16.85
C VAL A 530 -8.88 4.49 17.53
N SER A 531 -9.80 5.46 17.48
CA SER A 531 -11.15 5.32 18.05
C SER A 531 -12.21 6.01 17.18
N ILE A 532 -13.48 5.68 17.42
CA ILE A 532 -14.65 6.14 16.66
C ILE A 532 -15.71 6.65 17.66
N ARG A 533 -16.59 7.56 17.24
CA ARG A 533 -17.74 8.01 18.04
C ARG A 533 -18.58 6.80 18.50
N GLY A 534 -18.91 6.76 19.79
CA GLY A 534 -19.71 5.73 20.44
C GLY A 534 -18.89 4.63 21.11
N ASP A 535 -17.66 4.36 20.65
CA ASP A 535 -16.82 3.28 21.17
C ASP A 535 -16.11 3.66 22.48
N ALA A 536 -16.03 2.70 23.41
CA ALA A 536 -15.21 2.79 24.61
C ALA A 536 -13.87 2.09 24.37
N THR A 537 -12.78 2.85 24.29
CA THR A 537 -11.43 2.35 24.02
C THR A 537 -10.65 2.24 25.33
N SER A 538 -10.28 1.01 25.70
CA SER A 538 -9.46 0.73 26.90
C SER A 538 -8.09 0.17 26.53
N ASN A 539 -7.05 0.60 27.24
CA ASN A 539 -5.69 0.07 27.08
C ASN A 539 -4.92 0.12 28.42
N VAL A 540 -3.69 -0.36 28.44
CA VAL A 540 -2.83 -0.45 29.63
C VAL A 540 -1.60 0.45 29.45
N CYS A 541 -1.27 1.24 30.47
CA CYS A 541 -0.08 2.08 30.48
C CYS A 541 1.20 1.23 30.44
N ARG A 542 2.15 1.55 29.56
CA ARG A 542 3.41 0.81 29.41
C ARG A 542 4.43 1.07 30.53
N SER A 543 4.26 2.13 31.32
CA SER A 543 5.15 2.47 32.43
C SER A 543 4.65 1.88 33.75
N CYS A 544 3.40 2.17 34.12
CA CYS A 544 2.85 1.79 35.44
C CYS A 544 1.83 0.64 35.41
N HIS A 545 1.55 0.07 34.23
CA HIS A 545 0.60 -1.04 34.03
C HIS A 545 -0.84 -0.76 34.49
N ALA A 546 -1.19 0.50 34.77
CA ALA A 546 -2.57 0.90 35.06
C ALA A 546 -3.44 0.81 33.79
N LYS A 547 -4.63 0.22 33.92
CA LYS A 547 -5.66 0.25 32.87
C LYS A 547 -6.29 1.64 32.82
N PHE A 548 -6.39 2.22 31.62
CA PHE A 548 -7.11 3.46 31.35
C PHE A 548 -8.16 3.22 30.26
N THR A 549 -9.21 4.05 30.23
CA THR A 549 -10.33 3.93 29.28
C THR A 549 -10.88 5.31 28.94
N PHE A 550 -11.16 5.56 27.66
CA PHE A 550 -11.93 6.73 27.24
C PHE A 550 -13.09 6.31 26.34
N LYS A 551 -14.13 7.16 26.28
CA LYS A 551 -15.27 6.99 25.38
C LYS A 551 -15.72 8.35 24.89
N ILE A 552 -15.93 8.48 23.59
CA ILE A 552 -16.39 9.70 22.92
C ILE A 552 -17.84 9.43 22.48
N PRO A 553 -18.87 9.71 23.31
CA PRO A 553 -20.24 9.38 22.95
C PRO A 553 -20.74 10.25 21.80
N ASP A 554 -20.48 11.57 21.87
CA ASP A 554 -20.88 12.56 20.87
C ASP A 554 -19.68 13.36 20.35
N VAL A 555 -19.84 13.87 19.12
CA VAL A 555 -18.92 14.83 18.51
C VAL A 555 -19.75 16.01 18.00
N ARG A 556 -19.36 17.23 18.34
CA ARG A 556 -20.01 18.46 17.87
C ARG A 556 -19.00 19.38 17.19
N PHE A 557 -19.47 19.98 16.09
CA PHE A 557 -18.76 21.00 15.33
C PHE A 557 -19.50 22.33 15.50
N GLN A 558 -18.86 23.32 16.12
CA GLN A 558 -19.44 24.64 16.34
C GLN A 558 -18.64 25.68 15.55
N THR A 559 -19.27 26.31 14.56
CA THR A 559 -18.62 27.34 13.75
C THR A 559 -18.59 28.67 14.52
N TYR A 560 -17.40 29.23 14.69
CA TYR A 560 -17.16 30.57 15.22
C TYR A 560 -16.92 31.53 14.03
N THR A 561 -15.95 32.43 14.12
CA THR A 561 -15.48 33.28 13.02
C THR A 561 -14.86 32.42 11.89
N PRO A 562 -15.08 32.73 10.60
CA PRO A 562 -14.39 32.06 9.51
C PRO A 562 -12.85 32.04 9.69
N GLY A 563 -12.23 30.89 9.45
CA GLY A 563 -10.77 30.76 9.51
C GLY A 563 -10.08 31.54 8.38
N LEU A 564 -8.83 31.95 8.59
CA LEU A 564 -8.05 32.74 7.62
C LEU A 564 -7.53 31.94 6.41
N LEU A 565 -7.90 30.67 6.26
CA LEU A 565 -7.49 29.86 5.11
C LEU A 565 -8.19 30.34 3.83
N SER A 566 -7.40 30.49 2.76
CA SER A 566 -7.94 30.76 1.43
C SER A 566 -8.06 29.44 0.64
N ALA A 567 -9.13 29.30 -0.14
CA ALA A 567 -9.33 28.09 -0.94
C ALA A 567 -8.39 28.10 -2.16
N PRO A 568 -7.63 27.04 -2.44
CA PRO A 568 -6.73 27.01 -3.59
C PRO A 568 -7.52 27.13 -4.90
N ALA A 569 -6.94 27.83 -5.88
CA ALA A 569 -7.59 28.08 -7.16
C ALA A 569 -8.00 26.77 -7.87
N ALA A 570 -9.21 26.75 -8.41
CA ALA A 570 -9.76 25.57 -9.07
C ALA A 570 -8.88 25.14 -10.25
N GLY A 571 -8.35 23.92 -10.19
CA GLY A 571 -7.48 23.34 -11.22
C GLY A 571 -6.05 23.02 -10.77
N VAL A 572 -5.55 23.61 -9.67
CA VAL A 572 -4.14 23.45 -9.26
C VAL A 572 -3.86 22.10 -8.57
N VAL A 573 -4.78 21.61 -7.73
CA VAL A 573 -4.54 20.44 -6.86
C VAL A 573 -5.16 19.14 -7.41
N ARG A 574 -4.83 18.77 -8.65
CA ARG A 574 -4.67 17.32 -8.88
C ARG A 574 -3.32 16.96 -8.26
N ALA A 575 -3.32 16.13 -7.21
CA ALA A 575 -2.14 15.37 -6.85
C ALA A 575 -1.76 14.55 -8.09
N ARG A 576 -0.81 15.06 -8.88
CA ARG A 576 -0.37 14.39 -10.10
C ARG A 576 0.19 13.05 -9.66
N ALA A 577 -0.46 11.97 -10.06
CA ALA A 577 0.13 10.64 -9.98
C ALA A 577 1.53 10.74 -10.57
N GLU A 578 2.53 10.44 -9.75
CA GLU A 578 3.94 10.68 -10.06
C GLU A 578 4.29 9.96 -11.36
N LYS A 579 4.53 10.73 -12.43
CA LYS A 579 4.91 10.18 -13.73
C LYS A 579 6.38 9.79 -13.67
N LEU A 580 6.65 8.61 -13.15
CA LEU A 580 8.00 8.06 -12.96
C LEU A 580 8.76 7.77 -14.28
N GLY A 581 8.13 7.96 -15.45
CA GLY A 581 8.71 7.61 -16.77
C GLY A 581 8.95 6.10 -16.99
N LEU A 582 8.41 5.26 -16.11
CA LEU A 582 8.70 3.83 -16.08
C LEU A 582 7.83 3.05 -17.05
N HIS A 583 8.47 2.35 -17.99
CA HIS A 583 7.83 1.48 -18.96
C HIS A 583 7.87 0.02 -18.49
N ALA A 584 6.68 -0.62 -18.45
CA ALA A 584 6.56 -2.01 -18.01
C ALA A 584 7.27 -2.97 -18.98
N GLY A 585 8.36 -3.57 -18.51
CA GLY A 585 9.28 -4.40 -19.31
C GLY A 585 10.74 -3.98 -19.16
N ASP A 586 11.00 -2.70 -18.87
CA ASP A 586 12.35 -2.15 -18.72
C ASP A 586 12.86 -2.28 -17.27
N PRO A 587 14.18 -2.36 -17.04
CA PRO A 587 14.73 -2.38 -15.69
C PRO A 587 14.73 -0.97 -15.08
N LEU A 588 14.60 -0.88 -13.75
CA LEU A 588 14.80 0.39 -13.04
C LEU A 588 16.27 0.85 -13.15
N PRO A 589 16.55 2.17 -12.99
CA PRO A 589 17.91 2.66 -12.73
C PRO A 589 18.57 1.85 -11.62
N SER A 590 19.84 1.46 -11.83
CA SER A 590 20.60 0.55 -10.93
C SER A 590 19.83 -0.71 -10.49
N ARG A 591 18.91 -1.22 -11.32
CA ARG A 591 17.98 -2.33 -11.01
C ARG A 591 17.15 -2.10 -9.74
N GLY A 592 16.91 -0.84 -9.37
CA GLY A 592 16.20 -0.45 -8.16
C GLY A 592 17.07 -0.34 -6.90
N ALA A 593 18.36 -0.63 -6.98
CA ALA A 593 19.27 -0.57 -5.82
C ALA A 593 19.76 0.86 -5.57
N CYS A 594 19.79 1.25 -4.29
CA CYS A 594 20.35 2.52 -3.82
C CYS A 594 21.63 2.31 -2.99
N ALA A 595 22.28 3.41 -2.58
CA ALA A 595 23.48 3.37 -1.74
C ALA A 595 23.26 2.61 -0.42
N HIS A 596 22.07 2.76 0.19
CA HIS A 596 21.66 2.11 1.44
C HIS A 596 21.43 0.62 1.25
N TYR A 597 20.52 0.25 0.34
CA TYR A 597 20.15 -1.14 0.09
C TYR A 597 20.66 -1.62 -1.27
N ARG A 598 21.99 -1.77 -1.36
CA ARG A 598 22.71 -2.29 -2.54
C ARG A 598 22.27 -3.68 -3.01
N LYS A 599 21.53 -4.41 -2.17
CA LYS A 599 20.95 -5.74 -2.43
C LYS A 599 19.42 -5.74 -2.54
N SER A 600 18.77 -4.58 -2.62
CA SER A 600 17.33 -4.46 -2.89
C SER A 600 17.14 -4.11 -4.37
N TYR A 601 16.47 -4.97 -5.12
CA TYR A 601 16.15 -4.75 -6.54
C TYR A 601 14.67 -4.39 -6.70
N ARG A 602 14.24 -3.39 -5.94
CA ARG A 602 12.85 -2.91 -5.86
C ARG A 602 12.80 -1.50 -5.30
N TRP A 603 11.85 -0.71 -5.79
CA TRP A 603 11.40 0.52 -5.14
C TRP A 603 10.08 0.29 -4.42
N PHE A 604 9.78 1.11 -3.42
CA PHE A 604 8.60 1.00 -2.56
C PHE A 604 7.68 2.19 -2.77
N ARG A 605 6.36 1.95 -2.86
CA ARG A 605 5.37 3.02 -2.81
C ARG A 605 4.85 3.16 -1.38
N PHE A 606 5.27 4.22 -0.71
CA PHE A 606 4.98 4.46 0.71
C PHE A 606 3.52 4.89 0.91
N SER A 607 2.85 4.42 1.97
CA SER A 607 1.44 4.73 2.24
C SER A 607 1.22 6.19 2.64
N CYS A 608 2.15 6.76 3.41
CA CYS A 608 2.09 8.11 3.95
C CYS A 608 2.05 9.21 2.88
N CYS A 609 2.82 9.07 1.79
CA CYS A 609 2.94 10.09 0.73
C CYS A 609 2.58 9.60 -0.68
N SER A 610 2.38 8.29 -0.88
CA SER A 610 2.14 7.62 -2.18
C SER A 610 3.23 7.78 -3.26
N ARG A 611 4.38 8.38 -2.92
CA ARG A 611 5.59 8.51 -3.75
C ARG A 611 6.40 7.22 -3.77
N VAL A 612 7.30 7.10 -4.74
CA VAL A 612 8.12 5.88 -4.92
C VAL A 612 9.60 6.13 -4.65
N HIS A 613 10.13 5.46 -3.62
CA HIS A 613 11.53 5.59 -3.19
C HIS A 613 12.22 4.21 -3.11
N ALA A 614 13.54 4.17 -3.29
CA ALA A 614 14.30 2.91 -3.31
C ALA A 614 14.39 2.21 -1.94
N CYS A 615 14.30 2.96 -0.86
CA CYS A 615 14.23 2.45 0.51
C CYS A 615 13.57 3.46 1.45
N ASP A 616 13.29 2.99 2.67
CA ASP A 616 12.92 3.77 3.86
C ASP A 616 13.84 4.99 4.08
N ARG A 617 15.16 4.80 4.07
CA ARG A 617 16.12 5.90 4.27
C ARG A 617 16.09 6.94 3.16
N CYS A 618 15.99 6.50 1.90
CA CYS A 618 15.85 7.43 0.77
C CYS A 618 14.51 8.18 0.79
N HIS A 619 13.47 7.61 1.41
CA HIS A 619 12.23 8.33 1.68
C HIS A 619 12.46 9.38 2.77
N ASP A 620 12.99 9.00 3.94
CA ASP A 620 13.17 9.91 5.09
C ASP A 620 14.19 11.04 4.81
N GLU A 621 15.12 10.85 3.87
CA GLU A 621 16.04 11.89 3.37
C GLU A 621 15.38 12.86 2.37
N ALA A 622 14.24 12.50 1.78
CA ALA A 622 13.59 13.23 0.69
C ALA A 622 12.20 13.80 1.06
N GLU A 623 11.65 13.41 2.20
CA GLU A 623 10.31 13.76 2.67
C GLU A 623 10.36 14.23 4.13
N ASP A 624 9.66 15.33 4.45
CA ASP A 624 9.63 15.95 5.79
C ASP A 624 8.79 15.16 6.83
N HIS A 625 8.67 13.83 6.67
CA HIS A 625 7.95 12.97 7.59
C HIS A 625 8.52 11.54 7.61
N VAL A 626 8.34 10.87 8.76
CA VAL A 626 8.73 9.46 8.93
C VAL A 626 8.00 8.56 7.92
N ASN A 627 8.69 7.56 7.38
CA ASN A 627 8.08 6.54 6.53
C ASN A 627 7.03 5.68 7.26
N GLU A 628 6.06 5.18 6.48
CA GLU A 628 5.13 4.12 6.87
C GLU A 628 5.36 2.87 5.98
N TRP A 629 4.91 1.70 6.43
CA TRP A 629 5.11 0.46 5.65
C TRP A 629 4.44 0.49 4.27
N ALA A 630 5.27 0.44 3.23
CA ALA A 630 4.84 0.34 1.84
C ALA A 630 4.12 -0.99 1.53
N SER A 631 2.83 -0.90 1.19
CA SER A 631 2.01 -2.05 0.78
C SER A 631 2.24 -2.49 -0.67
N ARG A 632 2.90 -1.66 -1.48
CA ARG A 632 3.17 -1.87 -2.91
C ARG A 632 4.65 -1.63 -3.22
N MET A 633 5.16 -2.35 -4.22
CA MET A 633 6.54 -2.22 -4.68
C MET A 633 6.63 -2.27 -6.20
N VAL A 634 7.61 -1.58 -6.77
CA VAL A 634 7.97 -1.62 -8.20
C VAL A 634 9.19 -2.53 -8.37
N CYS A 635 9.07 -3.53 -9.25
CA CYS A 635 10.14 -4.49 -9.49
C CYS A 635 11.33 -3.87 -10.25
N GLY A 636 12.54 -4.00 -9.72
CA GLY A 636 13.77 -3.52 -10.34
C GLY A 636 14.11 -4.11 -11.71
N TRP A 637 13.53 -5.26 -12.03
CA TRP A 637 13.85 -6.02 -13.25
C TRP A 637 12.93 -5.72 -14.44
N CYS A 638 11.68 -5.35 -14.19
CA CYS A 638 10.65 -5.18 -15.22
C CYS A 638 9.77 -3.94 -15.01
N SER A 639 10.10 -3.09 -14.03
CA SER A 639 9.39 -1.86 -13.67
C SER A 639 7.88 -2.01 -13.45
N ARG A 640 7.41 -3.23 -13.18
CA ARG A 640 6.01 -3.53 -12.86
C ARG A 640 5.74 -3.26 -11.39
N GLU A 641 4.68 -2.51 -11.13
CA GLU A 641 4.15 -2.31 -9.79
C GLU A 641 3.28 -3.51 -9.37
N GLN A 642 3.50 -4.00 -8.15
CA GLN A 642 2.83 -5.17 -7.57
C GLN A 642 2.58 -4.92 -6.07
N ARG A 643 1.77 -5.77 -5.44
CA ARG A 643 1.72 -5.85 -3.97
C ARG A 643 3.11 -6.25 -3.45
N TYR A 644 3.46 -5.80 -2.25
CA TYR A 644 4.75 -6.14 -1.64
C TYR A 644 4.95 -7.67 -1.60
N ALA A 645 6.10 -8.13 -2.11
CA ALA A 645 6.51 -9.53 -2.04
C ALA A 645 7.96 -9.61 -1.53
N VAL A 646 8.24 -10.61 -0.70
CA VAL A 646 9.49 -10.68 0.09
C VAL A 646 10.69 -11.02 -0.79
N ASP A 647 10.66 -12.18 -1.45
CA ASP A 647 11.82 -12.75 -2.15
C ASP A 647 11.82 -12.47 -3.66
N ALA A 648 10.70 -12.66 -4.37
CA ALA A 648 10.63 -12.62 -5.84
C ALA A 648 9.45 -11.80 -6.39
N CYS A 649 9.57 -11.35 -7.64
CA CYS A 649 8.50 -10.66 -8.36
C CYS A 649 7.46 -11.65 -8.92
N GLY A 650 6.17 -11.39 -8.65
CA GLY A 650 5.06 -12.23 -9.12
C GLY A 650 4.82 -12.21 -10.64
N PHE A 651 5.43 -11.27 -11.37
CA PHE A 651 5.29 -11.16 -12.84
C PHE A 651 6.46 -11.74 -13.63
N CYS A 652 7.70 -11.55 -13.18
CA CYS A 652 8.90 -11.99 -13.91
C CYS A 652 9.73 -13.05 -13.17
N GLY A 653 9.26 -13.55 -12.02
CA GLY A 653 9.90 -14.61 -11.24
C GLY A 653 11.25 -14.26 -10.60
N ARG A 654 11.93 -13.19 -11.04
CA ARG A 654 13.26 -12.81 -10.53
C ARG A 654 13.22 -12.41 -9.07
N SER A 655 14.29 -12.77 -8.37
CA SER A 655 14.56 -12.34 -7.00
C SER A 655 14.66 -10.80 -6.94
N VAL A 656 13.85 -10.18 -6.08
CA VAL A 656 13.93 -8.73 -5.79
C VAL A 656 14.91 -8.42 -4.66
N ILE A 657 15.57 -9.46 -4.13
CA ILE A 657 16.67 -9.36 -3.16
C ILE A 657 17.94 -10.01 -3.72
N GLY A 658 19.10 -9.44 -3.37
CA GLY A 658 20.39 -10.04 -3.66
C GLY A 658 20.56 -11.38 -2.92
N ARG A 659 21.41 -12.26 -3.46
CA ARG A 659 21.64 -13.63 -2.95
C ARG A 659 21.74 -13.64 -1.42
N LYS A 660 20.88 -14.41 -0.75
CA LYS A 660 21.09 -14.84 0.64
C LYS A 660 22.50 -15.45 0.68
N GLY A 661 23.37 -14.92 1.53
CA GLY A 661 24.78 -15.33 1.52
C GLY A 661 24.90 -16.81 1.84
N HIS A 662 25.90 -17.49 1.27
CA HIS A 662 26.27 -18.87 1.61
C HIS A 662 26.94 -18.96 3.01
N GLY A 663 26.46 -18.14 3.95
CA GLY A 663 26.90 -18.10 5.33
C GLY A 663 25.87 -18.79 6.21
N PHE A 664 26.35 -19.58 7.16
CA PHE A 664 25.53 -20.24 8.18
C PHE A 664 24.93 -19.26 9.22
N TRP A 665 24.78 -17.97 8.92
CA TRP A 665 24.36 -16.94 9.88
C TRP A 665 22.91 -16.54 9.64
N GLU A 666 22.08 -16.61 10.69
CA GLU A 666 20.68 -16.19 10.64
C GLU A 666 20.57 -14.66 10.55
N GLY A 667 20.47 -14.14 9.33
CA GLY A 667 19.78 -12.88 9.01
C GLY A 667 20.10 -11.67 9.90
N GLY A 668 21.35 -11.49 10.33
CA GLY A 668 21.79 -10.35 11.15
C GLY A 668 21.65 -10.50 12.67
N LYS A 669 21.08 -11.60 13.19
CA LYS A 669 20.93 -11.83 14.65
C LYS A 669 22.16 -12.44 15.34
N GLY A 670 23.27 -12.61 14.63
CA GLY A 670 24.52 -13.19 15.18
C GLY A 670 24.43 -14.67 15.56
N THR A 671 23.30 -15.33 15.32
CA THR A 671 23.09 -16.76 15.59
C THR A 671 23.47 -17.60 14.37
N ARG A 672 24.00 -18.82 14.61
CA ARG A 672 24.43 -19.74 13.54
C ARG A 672 23.37 -20.78 13.26
N ASP A 673 22.84 -20.81 12.04
CA ASP A 673 21.96 -21.86 11.54
C ASP A 673 22.73 -23.19 11.46
N ARG A 674 22.29 -24.16 12.26
CA ARG A 674 22.87 -25.51 12.29
C ARG A 674 22.54 -26.33 11.06
N ALA A 675 21.47 -26.05 10.32
CA ALA A 675 21.14 -26.76 9.08
C ALA A 675 22.20 -26.48 8.01
N LEU A 676 22.53 -25.19 7.82
CA LEU A 676 23.49 -24.71 6.81
C LEU A 676 24.97 -24.94 7.17
N MET A 677 25.32 -25.17 8.45
CA MET A 677 26.69 -25.54 8.81
C MET A 677 27.08 -26.94 8.30
N SER A 678 28.32 -27.07 7.80
CA SER A 678 28.89 -28.36 7.41
C SER A 678 28.87 -29.36 8.57
N ARG A 679 28.56 -30.63 8.29
CA ARG A 679 28.63 -31.72 9.28
C ARG A 679 30.03 -31.89 9.89
N LYS A 680 31.08 -31.45 9.19
CA LYS A 680 32.49 -31.50 9.64
C LYS A 680 32.91 -30.29 10.50
N ASP A 681 32.07 -29.25 10.63
CA ASP A 681 32.41 -28.07 11.43
C ASP A 681 32.23 -28.35 12.94
N LYS A 682 33.34 -28.29 13.69
CA LYS A 682 33.38 -28.47 15.15
C LYS A 682 32.48 -27.47 15.91
N ARG A 683 32.10 -26.35 15.30
CA ARG A 683 31.21 -25.31 15.86
C ARG A 683 29.72 -25.66 15.73
N LYS A 684 29.33 -26.58 14.84
CA LYS A 684 27.92 -27.02 14.66
C LYS A 684 27.30 -27.70 15.88
N TYR A 685 28.15 -28.23 16.76
CA TYR A 685 27.77 -28.99 17.96
C TYR A 685 28.27 -28.35 19.27
N LYS A 686 28.81 -27.12 19.23
CA LYS A 686 29.32 -26.40 20.42
C LYS A 686 28.60 -25.07 20.61
N ARG A 687 28.32 -24.71 21.87
CA ARG A 687 27.56 -23.51 22.29
C ARG A 687 26.15 -23.45 21.69
N VAL A 688 25.33 -24.47 21.98
CA VAL A 688 23.88 -24.37 21.79
C VAL A 688 23.34 -23.48 22.90
N GLY A 689 22.69 -22.36 22.55
CA GLY A 689 21.96 -21.55 23.53
C GLY A 689 20.78 -22.34 24.13
N PRO A 690 20.16 -21.88 25.23
CA PRO A 690 19.05 -22.60 25.84
C PRO A 690 17.96 -22.87 24.80
N ALA A 691 17.61 -24.15 24.65
CA ALA A 691 16.60 -24.56 23.67
C ALA A 691 15.28 -23.86 24.00
N LYS A 692 14.66 -23.25 22.97
CA LYS A 692 13.24 -22.92 23.08
C LYS A 692 12.49 -24.23 23.27
N LYS A 693 11.85 -24.39 24.43
CA LYS A 693 10.73 -25.32 24.55
C LYS A 693 9.62 -24.79 23.63
N GLU A 694 9.02 -25.72 22.88
CA GLU A 694 7.78 -25.47 22.12
C GLU A 694 6.60 -25.27 23.05
#